data_AF-A0A397G6X6-F1
#
_entry.id   AF-A0A397G6X6-F1
#
_cell.length_a   1.000
_cell.length_b   1.000
_cell.length_c   1.000
_cell.angle_alpha   90.00
_cell.angle_beta   90.00
_cell.angle_gamma   90.00
#
_symmetry.space_group_name_H-M   'P 1'
#
loop_
_entity.id
_entity.type
_entity.pdbx_description
1 polymer ?
#
loop_
_entity_poly.entity_id
_entity_poly.type
_entity_poly.pdbx_seq_one_letter_code
_entity_poly.pdbx_strand_id
1 'polypeptide(L)'
;MAQELRFDGRTVIVTGAGGGLGRAYALVFASRGANVVVNDLGVSRAGEGHSSTAADKVVEEIISAGGKAVANYNSVEDGDKIVETALKAFGRVDIVINNAGILRDKSFARMTDSDWDLIQAVHVRGSYKVTKAAWDLFRKQKFGRIINTASAAGIYGNFGQANYSAAKLALVSFTKTLAKEGAKDNIHANVIAPIAASRMTETIMPPDVLESLKPDYVSPLVLYLCHESTEENGSLFELGAGFVAKLRWERSKGAVSKADQNFLPGIVASKWNEITNFSNPDYPSAITDADFVGLLEHAKSLPPNPKSEDFKFDGKVVLISGAGGGLGKAYALLFGRLGASVVVNDLGVNTHGQGISSSAADKVVEEIIQNGGKAVANYDSVEDGEKLVDTAIKAFGRIDIIVNNAGILRDKSFARMTDQDWDLVQRVHLRGTFKVIKAAWPYFIKQKYGRIINTASSVGLYGNFGQANYSTAKLGILGLSNTLALEGRKNNILVNTIAPNAGTRMTATIWPPEMVEAFKPDYVAPFVAFLAHESCPSTGNVFEVGGCWAAQVRWQRSGGIGFPTSKPLLPEDIRSKWDAITNFDDGRATHPRTTQEALQQFFENFANAQSAEAKNKAKPEQSSSSKIDIEAAKKMKFEQFEFSYKENSVILYALGIGATRNDLQWVYENNDNFSVIPTFGVIPAIILSNSFPLTSILGDFNLMMLLHGEQYLELKKPIPTSGKLISTPHVIDILDKGKGVSIIIGITSTDEKGEVIFVNETSLYIRGIGGYGGKKTGEDRGAATAQNVPPKRAPDAVVQEKTSEEQAALYRLSGDMNPLHIDPNMSAMGGFKVPILHGMCTFGISGKHVFAKYCNNDPKLFKSIKGRLAAPVYPGETLETQMWKEGNKIIFQTRIVERDVICLNAAAVELNVPGASTEIKKASGGNLNVPGFKASEVFEQLKAKLDSSSPSERQAQVKKVKGSFQVDITNAEGKKQSWYIDFKTGDGSIGAGPSPKKADSIIGVSDSDFLDLASGKLNAQKAFMAGKLKIKGNMMLATKLGDVLAGGKTKSKL
;
A
#
# COMPACT_ATOMS: atom_id res chain seq x y z
N MET A 1 -9.42 6.74 -47.75
CA MET A 1 -9.31 5.64 -46.77
C MET A 1 -7.87 5.19 -46.76
N ALA A 2 -7.22 5.09 -45.59
CA ALA A 2 -5.86 4.56 -45.53
C ALA A 2 -5.86 3.10 -46.02
N GLN A 3 -4.83 2.71 -46.77
CA GLN A 3 -4.69 1.33 -47.25
C GLN A 3 -4.57 0.39 -46.04
N GLU A 4 -5.37 -0.67 -46.08
CA GLU A 4 -5.42 -1.74 -45.09
C GLU A 4 -4.06 -2.45 -44.97
N LEU A 5 -3.56 -2.63 -43.74
CA LEU A 5 -2.38 -3.42 -43.41
C LEU A 5 -2.74 -4.89 -43.49
N ARG A 6 -2.09 -5.62 -44.39
CA ARG A 6 -2.37 -7.03 -44.70
C ARG A 6 -1.11 -7.87 -44.52
N PHE A 7 -1.32 -9.16 -44.28
CA PHE A 7 -0.29 -10.17 -44.01
C PHE A 7 -0.41 -11.35 -44.97
N ASP A 8 -0.93 -11.09 -46.17
CA ASP A 8 -1.15 -12.13 -47.18
C ASP A 8 0.16 -12.87 -47.49
N GLY A 9 0.12 -14.20 -47.40
CA GLY A 9 1.29 -15.06 -47.64
C GLY A 9 2.32 -15.10 -46.50
N ARG A 10 2.10 -14.36 -45.39
CA ARG A 10 2.92 -14.43 -44.18
C ARG A 10 2.43 -15.55 -43.26
N THR A 11 3.37 -16.21 -42.58
CA THR A 11 3.05 -17.24 -41.58
C THR A 11 3.44 -16.79 -40.17
N VAL A 12 2.49 -16.85 -39.24
CA VAL A 12 2.62 -16.39 -37.86
C VAL A 12 2.52 -17.56 -36.91
N ILE A 13 3.51 -17.71 -36.02
CA ILE A 13 3.41 -18.58 -34.85
C ILE A 13 2.96 -17.74 -33.67
N VAL A 14 1.85 -18.13 -33.02
CA VAL A 14 1.40 -17.51 -31.77
C VAL A 14 1.40 -18.57 -30.67
N THR A 15 2.22 -18.37 -29.64
CA THR A 15 2.30 -19.30 -28.50
C THR A 15 1.30 -18.93 -27.40
N GLY A 16 0.73 -19.93 -26.73
CA GLY A 16 -0.37 -19.74 -25.77
C GLY A 16 -1.60 -19.12 -26.42
N ALA A 17 -1.97 -19.62 -27.61
CA ALA A 17 -2.99 -19.05 -28.48
C ALA A 17 -4.38 -19.67 -28.32
N GLY A 18 -4.58 -20.59 -27.37
CA GLY A 18 -5.87 -21.21 -27.10
C GLY A 18 -6.85 -20.31 -26.36
N GLY A 19 -6.40 -19.17 -25.84
CA GLY A 19 -7.25 -18.19 -25.15
C GLY A 19 -6.60 -16.81 -24.98
N GLY A 20 -7.33 -15.88 -24.37
CA GLY A 20 -6.84 -14.54 -24.01
C GLY A 20 -6.21 -13.77 -25.17
N LEU A 21 -5.08 -13.11 -24.89
CA LEU A 21 -4.32 -12.31 -25.86
C LEU A 21 -3.85 -13.13 -27.07
N GLY A 22 -3.35 -14.35 -26.85
CA GLY A 22 -2.85 -15.21 -27.91
C GLY A 22 -3.94 -15.57 -28.93
N ARG A 23 -5.14 -15.93 -28.45
CA ARG A 23 -6.31 -16.15 -29.32
C ARG A 23 -6.66 -14.90 -30.13
N ALA A 24 -6.68 -13.74 -29.49
CA ALA A 24 -6.99 -12.48 -30.18
C ALA A 24 -5.98 -12.16 -31.29
N TYR A 25 -4.67 -12.35 -31.04
CA TYR A 25 -3.64 -12.20 -32.06
C TYR A 25 -3.86 -13.17 -33.23
N ALA A 26 -4.12 -14.45 -32.92
CA ALA A 26 -4.34 -15.48 -33.94
C ALA A 26 -5.52 -15.12 -34.86
N LEU A 27 -6.66 -14.72 -34.28
CA LEU A 27 -7.86 -14.35 -35.03
C LEU A 27 -7.62 -13.12 -35.92
N VAL A 28 -7.01 -12.06 -35.38
CA VAL A 28 -6.82 -10.83 -36.16
C VAL A 28 -5.70 -10.96 -37.20
N PHE A 29 -4.64 -11.74 -36.97
CA PHE A 29 -3.67 -12.03 -38.02
C PHE A 29 -4.30 -12.83 -39.16
N ALA A 30 -5.13 -13.84 -38.83
CA ALA A 30 -5.84 -14.62 -39.83
C ALA A 30 -6.84 -13.76 -40.63
N SER A 31 -7.59 -12.87 -39.96
CA SER A 31 -8.53 -11.95 -40.63
C SER A 31 -7.83 -10.96 -41.58
N ARG A 32 -6.52 -10.77 -41.40
CA ARG A 32 -5.65 -9.93 -42.25
C ARG A 32 -4.85 -10.74 -43.27
N GLY A 33 -5.20 -12.01 -43.49
CA GLY A 33 -4.66 -12.86 -44.57
C GLY A 33 -3.45 -13.71 -44.20
N ALA A 34 -3.01 -13.71 -42.93
CA ALA A 34 -1.90 -14.54 -42.51
C ALA A 34 -2.30 -16.03 -42.38
N ASN A 35 -1.34 -16.92 -42.58
CA ASN A 35 -1.43 -18.29 -42.11
C ASN A 35 -1.03 -18.34 -40.63
N VAL A 36 -1.81 -19.01 -39.78
CA VAL A 36 -1.58 -18.97 -38.32
C VAL A 36 -1.30 -20.36 -37.75
N VAL A 37 -0.18 -20.50 -37.03
CA VAL A 37 0.05 -21.65 -36.15
C VAL A 37 -0.42 -21.28 -34.76
N VAL A 38 -1.50 -21.92 -34.33
CA VAL A 38 -2.10 -21.75 -33.01
C VAL A 38 -1.43 -22.76 -32.06
N ASN A 39 -0.39 -22.34 -31.36
CA ASN A 39 0.27 -23.18 -30.36
C ASN A 39 -0.38 -23.00 -28.98
N ASP A 40 -0.88 -24.08 -28.39
CA ASP A 40 -1.30 -24.11 -27.00
C ASP A 40 -1.16 -25.52 -26.41
N LEU A 41 -0.49 -25.62 -25.27
CA LEU A 41 -0.28 -26.89 -24.56
C LEU A 41 -1.55 -27.37 -23.84
N GLY A 42 -2.56 -26.49 -23.69
CA GLY A 42 -3.83 -26.76 -23.03
C GLY A 42 -3.74 -26.82 -21.50
N VAL A 43 -2.80 -26.07 -20.93
CA VAL A 43 -2.57 -26.01 -19.48
C VAL A 43 -3.41 -24.89 -18.86
N SER A 44 -3.74 -25.02 -17.57
CA SER A 44 -4.37 -23.94 -16.80
C SER A 44 -3.46 -22.70 -16.67
N ARG A 45 -3.95 -21.58 -16.12
CA ARG A 45 -3.08 -20.42 -15.75
C ARG A 45 -1.98 -20.82 -14.77
N ALA A 46 -2.20 -21.88 -14.01
CA ALA A 46 -1.22 -22.51 -13.16
C ALA A 46 -0.43 -23.61 -13.89
N GLY A 47 -0.41 -23.71 -15.21
CA GLY A 47 0.43 -24.69 -15.92
C GLY A 47 0.09 -26.15 -15.60
N GLU A 48 -1.15 -26.45 -15.20
CA GLU A 48 -1.60 -27.80 -14.85
C GLU A 48 -2.54 -28.38 -15.93
N GLY A 49 -2.49 -29.69 -16.14
CA GLY A 49 -3.29 -30.40 -17.14
C GLY A 49 -2.70 -30.34 -18.55
N HIS A 50 -3.35 -31.00 -19.51
CA HIS A 50 -3.02 -30.93 -20.95
C HIS A 50 -4.30 -31.13 -21.76
N SER A 51 -4.49 -30.36 -22.83
CA SER A 51 -5.67 -30.46 -23.70
C SER A 51 -5.40 -29.90 -25.10
N SER A 52 -5.79 -30.62 -26.15
CA SER A 52 -5.73 -30.08 -27.52
C SER A 52 -6.85 -29.08 -27.80
N THR A 53 -7.96 -29.17 -27.06
CA THR A 53 -9.24 -28.53 -27.37
C THR A 53 -9.15 -27.01 -27.47
N ALA A 54 -8.28 -26.37 -26.69
CA ALA A 54 -8.14 -24.91 -26.72
C ALA A 54 -7.57 -24.42 -28.06
N ALA A 55 -6.51 -25.06 -28.56
CA ALA A 55 -5.94 -24.72 -29.87
C ALA A 55 -6.89 -25.10 -31.01
N ASP A 56 -7.52 -26.28 -30.92
CA ASP A 56 -8.47 -26.78 -31.93
C ASP A 56 -9.62 -25.80 -32.17
N LYS A 57 -10.26 -25.32 -31.10
CA LYS A 57 -11.38 -24.36 -31.20
C LYS A 57 -11.00 -23.06 -31.90
N VAL A 58 -9.79 -22.54 -31.65
CA VAL A 58 -9.33 -21.30 -32.29
C VAL A 58 -9.03 -21.54 -33.77
N VAL A 59 -8.48 -22.70 -34.11
CA VAL A 59 -8.27 -23.10 -35.52
C VAL A 59 -9.60 -23.27 -36.26
N GLU A 60 -10.57 -23.94 -35.65
CA GLU A 60 -11.93 -24.09 -36.20
C GLU A 60 -12.59 -22.73 -36.46
N GLU A 61 -12.46 -21.79 -35.52
CA GLU A 61 -12.99 -20.43 -35.66
C GLU A 61 -12.32 -19.68 -36.82
N ILE A 62 -10.99 -19.77 -36.93
CA ILE A 62 -10.25 -19.15 -38.04
C ILE A 62 -10.68 -19.74 -39.39
N ILE A 63 -10.77 -21.06 -39.50
CA ILE A 63 -11.15 -21.75 -40.74
C ILE A 63 -12.60 -21.41 -41.11
N SER A 64 -13.51 -21.37 -40.12
CA SER A 64 -14.92 -21.02 -40.32
C SER A 64 -15.10 -19.58 -40.81
N ALA A 65 -14.19 -18.68 -40.41
CA ALA A 65 -14.13 -17.30 -40.90
C ALA A 65 -13.40 -17.14 -42.25
N GLY A 66 -12.99 -18.24 -42.89
CA GLY A 66 -12.29 -18.25 -44.19
C GLY A 66 -10.77 -18.04 -44.13
N GLY A 67 -10.19 -18.03 -42.93
CA GLY A 67 -8.74 -17.94 -42.72
C GLY A 67 -8.02 -19.29 -42.81
N LYS A 68 -6.70 -19.27 -42.61
CA LYS A 68 -5.84 -20.47 -42.64
C LYS A 68 -5.14 -20.64 -41.30
N ALA A 69 -5.37 -21.75 -40.63
CA ALA A 69 -4.70 -22.07 -39.38
C ALA A 69 -4.42 -23.56 -39.19
N VAL A 70 -3.43 -23.86 -38.36
CA VAL A 70 -3.11 -25.23 -37.90
C VAL A 70 -2.81 -25.21 -36.40
N ALA A 71 -3.27 -26.22 -35.69
CA ALA A 71 -3.05 -26.35 -34.26
C ALA A 71 -1.68 -26.97 -33.97
N ASN A 72 -1.08 -26.60 -32.84
CA ASN A 72 0.11 -27.24 -32.30
C ASN A 72 -0.01 -27.37 -30.78
N TYR A 73 0.30 -28.56 -30.24
CA TYR A 73 0.10 -28.87 -28.82
C TYR A 73 1.41 -29.02 -28.04
N ASN A 74 2.54 -28.66 -28.62
CA ASN A 74 3.84 -28.85 -28.00
C ASN A 74 4.09 -27.80 -26.92
N SER A 75 4.90 -28.16 -25.92
CA SER A 75 5.44 -27.17 -24.99
C SER A 75 6.28 -26.14 -25.77
N VAL A 76 6.28 -24.90 -25.30
CA VAL A 76 7.15 -23.85 -25.86
C VAL A 76 8.64 -24.16 -25.70
N GLU A 77 9.00 -25.09 -24.82
CA GLU A 77 10.36 -25.60 -24.71
C GLU A 77 10.78 -26.44 -25.92
N ASP A 78 9.82 -27.01 -26.64
CA ASP A 78 9.98 -27.78 -27.88
C ASP A 78 9.76 -26.88 -29.11
N GLY A 79 10.41 -25.70 -29.11
CA GLY A 79 10.22 -24.68 -30.15
C GLY A 79 10.51 -25.15 -31.57
N ASP A 80 11.40 -26.13 -31.74
CA ASP A 80 11.67 -26.80 -33.01
C ASP A 80 10.45 -27.53 -33.57
N LYS A 81 9.68 -28.26 -32.74
CA LYS A 81 8.45 -28.94 -33.16
C LYS A 81 7.34 -27.96 -33.52
N ILE A 82 7.30 -26.80 -32.86
CA ILE A 82 6.36 -25.71 -33.17
C ILE A 82 6.67 -25.14 -34.56
N VAL A 83 7.95 -24.83 -34.83
CA VAL A 83 8.40 -24.34 -36.15
C VAL A 83 8.23 -25.40 -37.23
N GLU A 84 8.50 -26.68 -36.94
CA GLU A 84 8.27 -27.79 -37.87
C GLU A 84 6.81 -27.87 -38.31
N THR A 85 5.87 -27.64 -37.39
CA THR A 85 4.43 -27.60 -37.72
C THR A 85 4.12 -26.48 -38.71
N ALA A 86 4.70 -25.29 -38.51
CA ALA A 86 4.55 -24.17 -39.45
C ALA A 86 5.10 -24.49 -40.84
N LEU A 87 6.29 -25.10 -40.90
CA LEU A 87 6.92 -25.50 -42.16
C LEU A 87 6.12 -26.59 -42.88
N LYS A 88 5.60 -27.59 -42.17
CA LYS A 88 4.76 -28.65 -42.75
C LYS A 88 3.45 -28.11 -43.31
N ALA A 89 2.80 -27.20 -42.60
CA ALA A 89 1.49 -26.67 -43.01
C ALA A 89 1.60 -25.58 -44.09
N PHE A 90 2.60 -24.69 -43.98
CA PHE A 90 2.64 -23.43 -44.75
C PHE A 90 3.99 -23.16 -45.44
N GLY A 91 5.00 -24.01 -45.22
CA GLY A 91 6.31 -23.93 -45.90
C GLY A 91 7.24 -22.81 -45.41
N ARG A 92 6.82 -21.96 -44.46
CA ARG A 92 7.59 -20.80 -43.98
C ARG A 92 7.18 -20.36 -42.58
N VAL A 93 7.98 -19.47 -41.99
CA VAL A 93 7.66 -18.70 -40.78
C VAL A 93 8.15 -17.27 -41.01
N ASP A 94 7.32 -16.28 -40.73
CA ASP A 94 7.66 -14.85 -40.88
C ASP A 94 7.60 -14.10 -39.56
N ILE A 95 6.70 -14.53 -38.67
CA ILE A 95 6.38 -13.81 -37.43
C ILE A 95 6.32 -14.81 -36.28
N VAL A 96 6.96 -14.48 -35.15
CA VAL A 96 6.86 -15.23 -33.89
C VAL A 96 6.34 -14.29 -32.80
N ILE A 97 5.18 -14.64 -32.23
CA ILE A 97 4.59 -13.96 -31.08
C ILE A 97 4.79 -14.85 -29.85
N ASN A 98 5.82 -14.53 -29.05
CA ASN A 98 6.10 -15.19 -27.78
C ASN A 98 5.15 -14.64 -26.70
N ASN A 99 3.97 -15.27 -26.61
CA ASN A 99 2.88 -14.87 -25.72
C ASN A 99 2.61 -15.88 -24.60
N ALA A 100 2.93 -17.17 -24.78
CA ALA A 100 2.70 -18.21 -23.79
C ALA A 100 3.17 -17.81 -22.38
N GLY A 101 2.35 -18.14 -21.39
CA GLY A 101 2.63 -17.75 -20.02
C GLY A 101 1.73 -18.39 -18.98
N ILE A 102 2.25 -18.47 -17.77
CA ILE A 102 1.62 -19.06 -16.58
C ILE A 102 1.97 -18.21 -15.34
N LEU A 103 1.29 -18.45 -14.22
CA LEU A 103 1.52 -17.73 -12.97
C LEU A 103 1.82 -18.68 -11.81
N ARG A 104 2.63 -18.20 -10.86
CA ARG A 104 2.97 -18.83 -9.59
C ARG A 104 3.12 -17.76 -8.51
N ASP A 105 2.03 -17.04 -8.29
CA ASP A 105 2.01 -15.88 -7.41
C ASP A 105 2.14 -16.33 -5.95
N LYS A 106 3.30 -16.06 -5.34
CA LYS A 106 3.62 -16.32 -3.95
C LYS A 106 4.59 -15.25 -3.48
N SER A 107 4.37 -14.72 -2.28
CA SER A 107 5.39 -13.90 -1.58
C SER A 107 6.73 -14.62 -1.63
N PHE A 108 7.82 -13.89 -1.82
CA PHE A 108 9.15 -14.45 -1.98
C PHE A 108 9.54 -15.44 -0.87
N ALA A 109 9.12 -15.17 0.37
CA ALA A 109 9.31 -16.09 1.51
C ALA A 109 8.70 -17.50 1.29
N ARG A 110 7.57 -17.59 0.57
CA ARG A 110 6.81 -18.83 0.30
C ARG A 110 7.07 -19.44 -1.07
N MET A 111 7.77 -18.73 -1.97
CA MET A 111 8.11 -19.23 -3.30
C MET A 111 9.07 -20.41 -3.20
N THR A 112 8.80 -21.49 -3.92
CA THR A 112 9.68 -22.68 -3.99
C THR A 112 10.58 -22.62 -5.24
N ASP A 113 11.61 -23.47 -5.29
CA ASP A 113 12.47 -23.61 -6.46
C ASP A 113 11.66 -24.05 -7.70
N SER A 114 10.68 -24.94 -7.54
CA SER A 114 9.83 -25.37 -8.66
C SER A 114 8.90 -24.26 -9.16
N ASP A 115 8.41 -23.39 -8.26
CA ASP A 115 7.66 -22.20 -8.67
C ASP A 115 8.53 -21.23 -9.49
N TRP A 116 9.83 -21.15 -9.20
CA TRP A 116 10.79 -20.33 -9.94
C TRP A 116 11.12 -20.97 -11.29
N ASP A 117 11.56 -22.22 -11.28
CA ASP A 117 12.05 -22.94 -12.44
C ASP A 117 10.98 -23.07 -13.52
N LEU A 118 9.74 -23.35 -13.14
CA LEU A 118 8.63 -23.47 -14.08
C LEU A 118 8.31 -22.13 -14.79
N ILE A 119 8.35 -21.00 -14.05
CA ILE A 119 8.13 -19.67 -14.65
C ILE A 119 9.26 -19.34 -15.64
N GLN A 120 10.51 -19.61 -15.29
CA GLN A 120 11.64 -19.37 -16.20
C GLN A 120 11.61 -20.28 -17.42
N ALA A 121 11.23 -21.55 -17.26
CA ALA A 121 11.11 -22.53 -18.33
C ALA A 121 10.08 -22.07 -19.39
N VAL A 122 8.88 -21.69 -18.96
CA VAL A 122 7.82 -21.29 -19.91
C VAL A 122 8.10 -19.92 -20.52
N HIS A 123 8.40 -18.91 -19.71
CA HIS A 123 8.44 -17.53 -20.20
C HIS A 123 9.75 -17.16 -20.89
N VAL A 124 10.88 -17.57 -20.34
CA VAL A 124 12.21 -17.14 -20.80
C VAL A 124 12.79 -18.19 -21.73
N ARG A 125 12.90 -19.45 -21.25
CA ARG A 125 13.45 -20.54 -22.05
C ARG A 125 12.54 -20.90 -23.22
N GLY A 126 11.22 -20.93 -23.04
CA GLY A 126 10.27 -21.15 -24.13
C GLY A 126 10.38 -20.11 -25.25
N SER A 127 10.39 -18.83 -24.89
CA SER A 127 10.58 -17.73 -25.87
C SER A 127 11.92 -17.87 -26.60
N TYR A 128 12.99 -18.24 -25.88
CA TYR A 128 14.29 -18.55 -26.48
C TYR A 128 14.19 -19.70 -27.49
N LYS A 129 13.60 -20.84 -27.11
CA LYS A 129 13.53 -22.06 -27.93
C LYS A 129 12.74 -21.84 -29.23
N VAL A 130 11.57 -21.21 -29.15
CA VAL A 130 10.74 -20.91 -30.33
C VAL A 130 11.46 -19.94 -31.26
N THR A 131 12.01 -18.85 -30.72
CA THR A 131 12.73 -17.85 -31.52
C THR A 131 14.00 -18.43 -32.14
N LYS A 132 14.73 -19.27 -31.39
CA LYS A 132 15.95 -19.94 -31.84
C LYS A 132 15.66 -20.86 -33.04
N ALA A 133 14.57 -21.63 -32.99
CA ALA A 133 14.16 -22.51 -34.07
C ALA A 133 13.76 -21.73 -35.34
N ALA A 134 13.13 -20.56 -35.20
CA ALA A 134 12.75 -19.71 -36.34
C ALA A 134 13.91 -18.89 -36.92
N TRP A 135 14.97 -18.64 -36.14
CA TRP A 135 15.98 -17.64 -36.45
C TRP A 135 16.70 -17.83 -37.79
N ASP A 136 17.15 -19.05 -38.09
CA ASP A 136 17.87 -19.29 -39.35
C ASP A 136 16.94 -19.24 -40.57
N LEU A 137 15.64 -19.48 -40.40
CA LEU A 137 14.64 -19.25 -41.46
C LEU A 137 14.55 -17.76 -41.77
N PHE A 138 14.37 -16.93 -40.73
CA PHE A 138 14.32 -15.48 -40.86
C PHE A 138 15.56 -14.91 -41.54
N ARG A 139 16.76 -15.40 -41.15
CA ARG A 139 18.03 -14.96 -41.74
C ARG A 139 18.15 -15.32 -43.21
N LYS A 140 17.75 -16.54 -43.59
CA LYS A 140 17.80 -17.01 -44.99
C LYS A 140 16.84 -16.21 -45.88
N GLN A 141 15.64 -15.93 -45.39
CA GLN A 141 14.62 -15.21 -46.17
C GLN A 141 14.71 -13.69 -46.06
N LYS A 142 15.66 -13.16 -45.27
CA LYS A 142 15.87 -11.71 -45.04
C LYS A 142 14.60 -10.99 -44.57
N PHE A 143 13.84 -11.65 -43.70
CA PHE A 143 12.65 -11.09 -43.07
C PHE A 143 12.30 -11.88 -41.80
N GLY A 144 12.04 -11.17 -40.71
CA GLY A 144 11.43 -11.74 -39.52
C GLY A 144 10.83 -10.67 -38.62
N ARG A 145 9.78 -11.01 -37.88
CA ARG A 145 9.20 -10.14 -36.85
C ARG A 145 8.97 -10.93 -35.58
N ILE A 146 9.44 -10.39 -34.46
CA ILE A 146 9.37 -11.07 -33.16
C ILE A 146 8.72 -10.12 -32.16
N ILE A 147 7.69 -10.61 -31.46
CA ILE A 147 7.08 -9.91 -30.34
C ILE A 147 7.27 -10.74 -29.09
N ASN A 148 7.96 -10.17 -28.11
CA ASN A 148 8.05 -10.75 -26.77
C ASN A 148 7.06 -10.05 -25.83
N THR A 149 6.37 -10.83 -25.00
CA THR A 149 5.34 -10.32 -24.09
C THR A 149 5.91 -10.15 -22.67
N ALA A 150 6.22 -8.91 -22.30
CA ALA A 150 6.56 -8.49 -20.94
C ALA A 150 5.29 -8.15 -20.12
N SER A 151 5.43 -7.33 -19.08
CA SER A 151 4.31 -6.80 -18.28
C SER A 151 4.77 -5.64 -17.41
N ALA A 152 3.84 -4.82 -16.90
CA ALA A 152 4.13 -3.82 -15.88
C ALA A 152 4.79 -4.43 -14.63
N ALA A 153 4.39 -5.64 -14.21
CA ALA A 153 5.03 -6.36 -13.12
C ALA A 153 6.50 -6.72 -13.43
N GLY A 154 6.84 -6.99 -14.69
CA GLY A 154 8.23 -7.11 -15.13
C GLY A 154 9.00 -5.80 -15.01
N ILE A 155 8.43 -4.71 -15.53
CA ILE A 155 9.09 -3.40 -15.61
C ILE A 155 9.34 -2.80 -14.22
N TYR A 156 8.34 -2.84 -13.35
CA TYR A 156 8.33 -2.13 -12.06
C TYR A 156 8.43 -3.03 -10.83
N GLY A 157 8.32 -4.35 -10.99
CA GLY A 157 8.14 -5.29 -9.88
C GLY A 157 6.68 -5.33 -9.40
N ASN A 158 6.28 -6.45 -8.81
CA ASN A 158 4.98 -6.59 -8.15
C ASN A 158 5.06 -7.59 -7.00
N PHE A 159 4.44 -7.26 -5.87
CA PHE A 159 4.50 -8.08 -4.66
C PHE A 159 4.01 -9.51 -4.94
N GLY A 160 4.77 -10.52 -4.54
CA GLY A 160 4.42 -11.93 -4.73
C GLY A 160 4.72 -12.49 -6.12
N GLN A 161 5.41 -11.73 -6.97
CA GLN A 161 5.68 -12.10 -8.36
C GLN A 161 7.18 -12.05 -8.70
N ALA A 162 8.07 -12.38 -7.76
CA ALA A 162 9.53 -12.25 -7.96
C ALA A 162 10.05 -13.06 -9.18
N ASN A 163 9.57 -14.30 -9.35
CA ASN A 163 9.85 -15.16 -10.51
C ASN A 163 9.31 -14.56 -11.82
N TYR A 164 8.06 -14.10 -11.82
CA TYR A 164 7.38 -13.55 -12.99
C TYR A 164 7.97 -12.21 -13.42
N SER A 165 8.25 -11.30 -12.46
CA SER A 165 8.91 -10.03 -12.72
C SER A 165 10.30 -10.23 -13.32
N ALA A 166 11.08 -11.17 -12.78
CA ALA A 166 12.37 -11.56 -13.35
C ALA A 166 12.22 -12.05 -14.80
N ALA A 167 11.31 -12.98 -15.07
CA ALA A 167 11.10 -13.52 -16.40
C ALA A 167 10.65 -12.46 -17.42
N LYS A 168 9.68 -11.62 -17.04
CA LYS A 168 9.09 -10.63 -17.95
C LYS A 168 10.04 -9.48 -18.27
N LEU A 169 10.90 -9.07 -17.34
CA LEU A 169 11.91 -8.06 -17.63
C LEU A 169 13.09 -8.65 -18.42
N ALA A 170 13.45 -9.92 -18.20
CA ALA A 170 14.49 -10.59 -18.98
C ALA A 170 14.20 -10.55 -20.50
N LEU A 171 12.92 -10.72 -20.88
CA LEU A 171 12.47 -10.64 -22.27
C LEU A 171 12.72 -9.27 -22.94
N VAL A 172 12.80 -8.18 -22.17
CA VAL A 172 13.12 -6.85 -22.71
C VAL A 172 14.54 -6.83 -23.27
N SER A 173 15.51 -7.37 -22.54
CA SER A 173 16.91 -7.41 -23.01
C SER A 173 17.13 -8.47 -24.08
N PHE A 174 16.42 -9.60 -23.97
CA PHE A 174 16.41 -10.61 -25.02
C PHE A 174 16.02 -9.97 -26.35
N THR A 175 14.92 -9.22 -26.38
CA THR A 175 14.47 -8.48 -27.56
C THR A 175 15.47 -7.46 -28.05
N LYS A 176 16.03 -6.61 -27.16
CA LYS A 176 17.03 -5.61 -27.56
C LYS A 176 18.27 -6.25 -28.20
N THR A 177 18.65 -7.43 -27.73
CA THR A 177 19.75 -8.19 -28.31
C THR A 177 19.37 -8.75 -29.68
N LEU A 178 18.22 -9.41 -29.80
CA LEU A 178 17.71 -9.91 -31.08
C LEU A 178 17.57 -8.79 -32.12
N ALA A 179 17.08 -7.62 -31.72
CA ALA A 179 16.96 -6.44 -32.59
C ALA A 179 18.31 -6.04 -33.19
N LYS A 180 19.36 -6.00 -32.36
CA LYS A 180 20.74 -5.68 -32.80
C LYS A 180 21.34 -6.77 -33.68
N GLU A 181 21.11 -8.05 -33.35
CA GLU A 181 21.63 -9.17 -34.14
C GLU A 181 20.94 -9.35 -35.49
N GLY A 182 19.62 -9.10 -35.50
CA GLY A 182 18.72 -9.34 -36.62
C GLY A 182 18.63 -8.21 -37.64
N ALA A 183 19.04 -6.98 -37.27
CA ALA A 183 18.87 -5.79 -38.10
C ALA A 183 19.39 -5.96 -39.54
N LYS A 184 20.58 -6.53 -39.71
CA LYS A 184 21.20 -6.76 -41.03
C LYS A 184 20.44 -7.76 -41.92
N ASP A 185 19.58 -8.57 -41.31
CA ASP A 185 18.78 -9.60 -41.96
C ASP A 185 17.28 -9.19 -42.01
N ASN A 186 16.95 -7.91 -41.74
CA ASN A 186 15.58 -7.39 -41.64
C ASN A 186 14.70 -8.22 -40.67
N ILE A 187 15.30 -8.57 -39.54
CA ILE A 187 14.62 -9.23 -38.43
C ILE A 187 14.42 -8.20 -37.33
N HIS A 188 13.17 -7.77 -37.12
CA HIS A 188 12.82 -6.81 -36.08
C HIS A 188 12.23 -7.53 -34.88
N ALA A 189 12.65 -7.11 -33.68
CA ALA A 189 12.15 -7.66 -32.43
C ALA A 189 11.69 -6.50 -31.54
N ASN A 190 10.47 -6.56 -31.04
CA ASN A 190 9.90 -5.57 -30.13
C ASN A 190 9.23 -6.23 -28.91
N VAL A 191 8.99 -5.44 -27.86
CA VAL A 191 8.33 -5.88 -26.63
C VAL A 191 7.05 -5.11 -26.42
N ILE A 192 6.02 -5.86 -26.05
CA ILE A 192 4.80 -5.31 -25.48
C ILE A 192 4.71 -5.64 -24.00
N ALA A 193 4.23 -4.70 -23.20
CA ALA A 193 3.86 -4.87 -21.80
C ALA A 193 2.35 -4.59 -21.69
N PRO A 194 1.53 -5.58 -22.06
CA PRO A 194 0.09 -5.43 -21.96
C PRO A 194 -0.32 -5.35 -20.49
N ILE A 195 -1.23 -4.44 -20.20
CA ILE A 195 -1.92 -4.38 -18.93
C ILE A 195 -3.15 -5.28 -19.05
N ALA A 196 -3.17 -6.33 -18.22
CA ALA A 196 -4.30 -7.23 -18.10
C ALA A 196 -5.03 -6.96 -16.79
N ALA A 197 -6.33 -7.23 -16.77
CA ALA A 197 -7.07 -7.36 -15.53
C ALA A 197 -6.45 -8.49 -14.68
N SER A 198 -6.16 -8.20 -13.42
CA SER A 198 -5.70 -9.13 -12.39
C SER A 198 -6.80 -9.27 -11.36
N ARG A 199 -6.86 -10.33 -10.55
CA ARG A 199 -7.88 -10.42 -9.48
C ARG A 199 -7.92 -9.19 -8.57
N MET A 200 -6.76 -8.56 -8.32
CA MET A 200 -6.66 -7.34 -7.52
C MET A 200 -7.20 -6.11 -8.26
N THR A 201 -7.08 -6.05 -9.58
CA THR A 201 -7.61 -4.93 -10.38
C THR A 201 -9.06 -5.18 -10.83
N GLU A 202 -9.49 -6.41 -11.05
CA GLU A 202 -10.89 -6.82 -11.28
C GLU A 202 -11.80 -6.43 -10.11
N THR A 203 -11.28 -6.43 -8.88
CA THR A 203 -12.04 -6.03 -7.68
C THR A 203 -12.08 -4.52 -7.43
N ILE A 204 -11.28 -3.72 -8.15
CA ILE A 204 -11.10 -2.28 -7.90
C ILE A 204 -11.45 -1.43 -9.15
N MET A 205 -11.40 -2.01 -10.35
CA MET A 205 -11.65 -1.31 -11.62
C MET A 205 -13.13 -1.30 -11.99
N PRO A 206 -13.67 -0.17 -12.49
CA PRO A 206 -15.02 -0.09 -13.01
C PRO A 206 -15.29 -1.09 -14.16
N PRO A 207 -16.53 -1.61 -14.31
CA PRO A 207 -16.89 -2.55 -15.38
C PRO A 207 -16.60 -2.05 -16.80
N ASP A 208 -16.76 -0.75 -17.08
CA ASP A 208 -16.47 -0.13 -18.37
C ASP A 208 -14.95 -0.08 -18.68
N VAL A 209 -14.12 -0.02 -17.65
CA VAL A 209 -12.65 -0.17 -17.78
C VAL A 209 -12.30 -1.64 -17.98
N LEU A 210 -12.90 -2.57 -17.23
CA LEU A 210 -12.69 -4.01 -17.45
C LEU A 210 -13.13 -4.44 -18.85
N GLU A 211 -14.24 -3.88 -19.35
CA GLU A 211 -14.71 -4.06 -20.72
C GLU A 211 -13.75 -3.44 -21.75
N SER A 212 -13.00 -2.42 -21.36
CA SER A 212 -11.95 -1.80 -22.18
C SER A 212 -10.60 -2.51 -22.08
N LEU A 213 -10.39 -3.42 -21.13
CA LEU A 213 -9.20 -4.27 -21.04
C LEU A 213 -9.28 -5.52 -21.93
N LYS A 214 -10.14 -5.49 -22.96
CA LYS A 214 -10.23 -6.53 -23.99
C LYS A 214 -8.90 -6.69 -24.73
N PRO A 215 -8.50 -7.93 -25.06
CA PRO A 215 -7.37 -8.21 -25.93
C PRO A 215 -7.30 -7.39 -27.22
N ASP A 216 -8.47 -7.00 -27.74
CA ASP A 216 -8.65 -6.25 -28.98
C ASP A 216 -7.99 -4.86 -28.96
N TYR A 217 -7.69 -4.31 -27.79
CA TYR A 217 -6.95 -3.04 -27.65
C TYR A 217 -5.42 -3.23 -27.60
N VAL A 218 -4.95 -4.48 -27.56
CA VAL A 218 -3.52 -4.82 -27.58
C VAL A 218 -3.09 -5.24 -28.99
N SER A 219 -3.90 -6.04 -29.67
CA SER A 219 -3.57 -6.63 -30.97
C SER A 219 -3.22 -5.62 -32.09
N PRO A 220 -3.83 -4.42 -32.18
CA PRO A 220 -3.49 -3.44 -33.22
C PRO A 220 -2.02 -2.99 -33.20
N LEU A 221 -1.43 -2.76 -32.01
CA LEU A 221 -0.01 -2.44 -31.91
C LEU A 221 0.84 -3.63 -32.35
N VAL A 222 0.49 -4.85 -31.93
CA VAL A 222 1.20 -6.08 -32.31
C VAL A 222 1.24 -6.24 -33.82
N LEU A 223 0.11 -6.04 -34.50
CA LEU A 223 0.04 -6.12 -35.96
C LEU A 223 0.92 -5.05 -36.59
N TYR A 224 0.81 -3.79 -36.16
CA TYR A 224 1.64 -2.72 -36.72
C TYR A 224 3.14 -2.99 -36.54
N LEU A 225 3.57 -3.47 -35.37
CA LEU A 225 4.96 -3.86 -35.09
C LEU A 225 5.45 -5.08 -35.89
N CYS A 226 4.53 -5.89 -36.44
CA CYS A 226 4.85 -7.02 -37.30
C CYS A 226 4.68 -6.73 -38.79
N HIS A 227 4.11 -5.58 -39.17
CA HIS A 227 3.94 -5.25 -40.58
C HIS A 227 5.28 -4.86 -41.21
N GLU A 228 5.46 -5.12 -42.50
CA GLU A 228 6.71 -4.82 -43.20
C GLU A 228 6.98 -3.31 -43.33
N SER A 229 5.95 -2.48 -43.21
CA SER A 229 6.07 -1.01 -43.25
C SER A 229 6.58 -0.38 -41.95
N THR A 230 6.79 -1.16 -40.88
CA THR A 230 7.33 -0.62 -39.63
C THR A 230 8.85 -0.80 -39.58
N GLU A 231 9.53 0.28 -39.26
CA GLU A 231 10.98 0.29 -39.00
C GLU A 231 11.30 0.19 -37.50
N GLU A 232 10.28 0.10 -36.64
CA GLU A 232 10.48 0.02 -35.19
C GLU A 232 11.16 -1.29 -34.80
N ASN A 233 12.25 -1.20 -34.05
CA ASN A 233 13.07 -2.35 -33.67
C ASN A 233 13.77 -2.11 -32.32
N GLY A 234 13.72 -3.11 -31.43
CA GLY A 234 14.35 -3.05 -30.10
C GLY A 234 13.57 -2.23 -29.05
N SER A 235 12.31 -1.91 -29.34
CA SER A 235 11.48 -1.03 -28.52
C SER A 235 10.56 -1.76 -27.56
N LEU A 236 10.17 -1.04 -26.50
CA LEU A 236 9.26 -1.48 -25.46
C LEU A 236 8.04 -0.56 -25.43
N PHE A 237 6.85 -1.16 -25.45
CA PHE A 237 5.58 -0.43 -25.38
C PHE A 237 4.73 -0.93 -24.22
N GLU A 238 4.14 -0.02 -23.47
CA GLU A 238 3.05 -0.30 -22.53
C GLU A 238 1.72 0.01 -23.20
N LEU A 239 0.74 -0.87 -23.00
CA LEU A 239 -0.58 -0.71 -23.62
C LEU A 239 -1.69 -1.51 -22.93
N GLY A 240 -2.93 -1.09 -23.17
CA GLY A 240 -4.14 -1.63 -22.55
C GLY A 240 -5.20 -0.55 -22.43
N ALA A 241 -6.48 -0.91 -22.36
CA ALA A 241 -7.59 0.05 -22.22
C ALA A 241 -7.59 1.15 -23.30
N GLY A 242 -7.16 0.84 -24.53
CA GLY A 242 -7.07 1.80 -25.61
C GLY A 242 -5.90 2.80 -25.50
N PHE A 243 -5.00 2.70 -24.51
CA PHE A 243 -3.81 3.54 -24.44
C PHE A 243 -2.56 2.81 -24.94
N VAL A 244 -1.68 3.54 -25.62
CA VAL A 244 -0.37 3.04 -26.09
C VAL A 244 0.71 4.08 -25.84
N ALA A 245 1.80 3.68 -25.18
CA ALA A 245 2.98 4.51 -24.96
C ALA A 245 4.29 3.71 -25.14
N LYS A 246 5.36 4.41 -25.52
CA LYS A 246 6.71 3.86 -25.65
C LYS A 246 7.49 4.09 -24.36
N LEU A 247 8.39 3.17 -24.01
CA LEU A 247 9.30 3.31 -22.88
C LEU A 247 10.75 3.36 -23.36
N ARG A 248 11.56 4.18 -22.69
CA ARG A 248 13.01 4.24 -22.84
C ARG A 248 13.70 4.32 -21.48
N TRP A 249 14.99 4.00 -21.48
CA TRP A 249 15.84 4.26 -20.31
C TRP A 249 16.18 5.74 -20.27
N GLU A 250 16.11 6.30 -19.06
CA GLU A 250 16.59 7.63 -18.74
C GLU A 250 17.65 7.48 -17.65
N ARG A 251 18.79 8.15 -17.82
CA ARG A 251 19.93 8.09 -16.91
C ARG A 251 20.28 9.49 -16.44
N SER A 252 20.50 9.67 -15.14
CA SER A 252 21.03 10.95 -14.65
C SER A 252 22.40 11.25 -15.28
N LYS A 253 22.84 12.52 -15.30
CA LYS A 253 24.26 12.80 -15.62
C LYS A 253 25.22 12.08 -14.68
N GLY A 254 24.77 11.79 -13.47
CA GLY A 254 25.58 11.18 -12.43
C GLY A 254 26.61 12.15 -11.86
N ALA A 255 27.45 11.62 -10.98
CA ALA A 255 28.54 12.36 -10.36
C ALA A 255 29.86 11.67 -10.63
N VAL A 256 30.91 12.44 -10.94
CA VAL A 256 32.29 11.96 -11.08
C VAL A 256 33.08 12.34 -9.84
N SER A 257 33.80 11.41 -9.24
CA SER A 257 34.71 11.66 -8.12
C SER A 257 36.16 11.43 -8.51
N LYS A 258 37.09 11.97 -7.74
CA LYS A 258 38.51 11.84 -8.04
C LYS A 258 38.93 10.37 -7.93
N ALA A 259 39.64 9.86 -8.92
CA ALA A 259 40.27 8.54 -8.89
C ALA A 259 41.52 8.54 -7.99
N ASP A 260 41.30 8.45 -6.68
CA ASP A 260 42.36 8.36 -5.66
C ASP A 260 41.97 7.39 -4.52
N GLN A 261 42.89 7.19 -3.58
CA GLN A 261 42.71 6.30 -2.42
C GLN A 261 41.65 6.78 -1.41
N ASN A 262 41.19 8.03 -1.52
CA ASN A 262 40.17 8.62 -0.67
C ASN A 262 38.77 8.47 -1.27
N PHE A 263 38.63 7.90 -2.48
CA PHE A 263 37.33 7.53 -3.02
C PHE A 263 36.74 6.38 -2.20
N LEU A 264 35.97 6.74 -1.17
CA LEU A 264 35.39 5.86 -0.16
C LEU A 264 33.87 6.09 -0.10
N PRO A 265 33.10 5.23 0.60
CA PRO A 265 31.64 5.34 0.63
C PRO A 265 31.13 6.71 1.12
N GLY A 266 31.92 7.40 1.96
CA GLY A 266 31.69 8.78 2.40
C GLY A 266 31.52 9.78 1.24
N ILE A 267 32.38 9.65 0.23
CA ILE A 267 32.37 10.50 -0.97
C ILE A 267 31.16 10.21 -1.85
N VAL A 268 30.77 8.94 -1.96
CA VAL A 268 29.55 8.55 -2.67
C VAL A 268 28.33 9.17 -1.99
N ALA A 269 28.26 9.08 -0.65
CA ALA A 269 27.17 9.67 0.13
C ALA A 269 27.09 11.19 -0.06
N SER A 270 28.23 11.90 -0.03
CA SER A 270 28.25 13.36 -0.20
C SER A 270 27.77 13.82 -1.58
N LYS A 271 27.88 12.95 -2.60
CA LYS A 271 27.44 13.23 -3.97
C LYS A 271 26.10 12.59 -4.33
N TRP A 272 25.40 11.98 -3.36
CA TRP A 272 24.19 11.22 -3.63
C TRP A 272 23.09 12.01 -4.36
N ASN A 273 22.92 13.28 -4.00
CA ASN A 273 21.96 14.17 -4.66
C ASN A 273 22.29 14.39 -6.14
N GLU A 274 23.58 14.51 -6.50
CA GLU A 274 24.03 14.66 -7.89
C GLU A 274 23.86 13.34 -8.67
N ILE A 275 24.22 12.20 -8.05
CA ILE A 275 24.07 10.86 -8.64
C ILE A 275 22.62 10.58 -9.02
N THR A 276 21.67 11.04 -8.21
CA THR A 276 20.23 10.80 -8.37
C THR A 276 19.49 11.97 -9.05
N ASN A 277 20.21 12.96 -9.58
CA ASN A 277 19.61 14.15 -10.20
C ASN A 277 19.26 13.93 -11.68
N PHE A 278 17.97 13.99 -12.01
CA PHE A 278 17.44 13.86 -13.38
C PHE A 278 17.10 15.20 -14.06
N SER A 279 17.60 16.34 -13.57
CA SER A 279 17.32 17.65 -14.20
C SER A 279 18.00 17.82 -15.57
N ASN A 280 19.02 17.02 -15.88
CA ASN A 280 19.69 17.02 -17.20
C ASN A 280 20.04 15.57 -17.62
N PRO A 281 19.05 14.73 -17.92
CA PRO A 281 19.29 13.31 -18.12
C PRO A 281 19.80 12.98 -19.53
N ASP A 282 20.39 11.79 -19.66
CA ASP A 282 20.71 11.12 -20.92
C ASP A 282 19.72 9.99 -21.22
N TYR A 283 19.62 9.60 -22.49
CA TYR A 283 18.71 8.54 -22.95
C TYR A 283 19.46 7.40 -23.65
N PRO A 284 20.26 6.60 -22.91
CA PRO A 284 21.12 5.59 -23.49
C PRO A 284 20.32 4.44 -24.14
N SER A 285 20.86 3.94 -25.25
CA SER A 285 20.33 2.84 -26.07
C SER A 285 21.38 1.75 -26.37
N ALA A 286 22.67 2.06 -26.14
CA ALA A 286 23.80 1.17 -26.30
C ALA A 286 24.78 1.26 -25.13
N ILE A 287 25.59 0.20 -24.99
CA ILE A 287 26.62 0.11 -23.93
C ILE A 287 27.74 1.15 -24.08
N THR A 288 27.87 1.74 -25.28
CA THR A 288 28.87 2.76 -25.62
C THR A 288 28.41 4.18 -25.35
N ASP A 289 27.15 4.39 -24.97
CA ASP A 289 26.58 5.74 -24.77
C ASP A 289 27.04 6.38 -23.45
N ALA A 290 27.66 5.62 -22.56
CA ALA A 290 28.51 6.19 -21.50
C ALA A 290 29.95 6.28 -22.00
N ASP A 291 30.48 7.50 -22.10
CA ASP A 291 31.89 7.75 -22.36
C ASP A 291 32.73 7.46 -21.12
N PHE A 292 32.87 6.18 -20.78
CA PHE A 292 33.63 5.74 -19.60
C PHE A 292 35.09 6.22 -19.64
N VAL A 293 35.69 6.33 -20.83
CA VAL A 293 37.07 6.79 -20.98
C VAL A 293 37.17 8.28 -20.63
N GLY A 294 36.33 9.12 -21.22
CA GLY A 294 36.27 10.54 -20.88
C GLY A 294 35.89 10.78 -19.41
N LEU A 295 34.98 10.00 -18.85
CA LEU A 295 34.61 10.06 -17.43
C LEU A 295 35.80 9.71 -16.52
N LEU A 296 36.59 8.70 -16.86
CA LEU A 296 37.77 8.33 -16.09
C LEU A 296 38.89 9.39 -16.20
N GLU A 297 39.11 9.96 -17.38
CA GLU A 297 40.06 11.06 -17.56
C GLU A 297 39.63 12.31 -16.78
N HIS A 298 38.34 12.63 -16.78
CA HIS A 298 37.79 13.66 -15.90
C HIS A 298 38.00 13.31 -14.41
N ALA A 299 37.72 12.07 -13.99
CA ALA A 299 37.98 11.63 -12.63
C ALA A 299 39.46 11.78 -12.23
N LYS A 300 40.40 11.58 -13.15
CA LYS A 300 41.83 11.78 -12.88
C LYS A 300 42.21 13.26 -12.76
N SER A 301 41.54 14.17 -13.46
CA SER A 301 41.86 15.60 -13.44
C SER A 301 41.26 16.37 -12.25
N LEU A 302 40.26 15.79 -11.57
CA LEU A 302 39.64 16.40 -10.39
C LEU A 302 40.62 16.62 -9.21
N PRO A 303 40.36 17.61 -8.33
CA PRO A 303 41.11 17.76 -7.09
C PRO A 303 40.92 16.55 -6.15
N PRO A 304 41.86 16.29 -5.22
CA PRO A 304 41.77 15.18 -4.27
C PRO A 304 40.43 15.10 -3.55
N ASN A 305 39.91 13.88 -3.35
CA ASN A 305 38.70 13.73 -2.54
C ASN A 305 39.00 14.16 -1.08
N PRO A 306 38.09 14.89 -0.42
CA PRO A 306 38.27 15.27 0.98
C PRO A 306 38.35 14.01 1.86
N LYS A 307 39.03 14.12 3.01
CA LYS A 307 38.96 13.06 4.02
C LYS A 307 37.55 13.08 4.63
N SER A 308 36.79 12.01 4.47
CA SER A 308 35.50 11.79 5.15
C SER A 308 35.65 10.78 6.27
N GLU A 309 34.81 10.84 7.30
CA GLU A 309 34.67 9.71 8.23
C GLU A 309 34.20 8.47 7.45
N ASP A 310 34.86 7.34 7.68
CA ASP A 310 34.56 6.09 6.99
C ASP A 310 33.27 5.49 7.51
N PHE A 311 32.36 5.13 6.60
CA PHE A 311 31.23 4.27 6.92
C PHE A 311 31.72 2.90 7.40
N LYS A 312 31.46 2.59 8.67
CA LYS A 312 31.86 1.32 9.29
C LYS A 312 30.77 0.26 9.14
N PHE A 313 31.21 -0.99 9.08
CA PHE A 313 30.37 -2.18 9.03
C PHE A 313 30.61 -3.08 10.24
N ASP A 314 30.99 -2.48 11.36
CA ASP A 314 31.29 -3.19 12.59
C ASP A 314 30.09 -4.06 13.02
N GLY A 315 30.38 -5.33 13.29
CA GLY A 315 29.36 -6.32 13.67
C GLY A 315 28.42 -6.76 12.55
N LYS A 316 28.62 -6.31 11.30
CA LYS A 316 27.87 -6.79 10.12
C LYS A 316 28.60 -7.95 9.45
N VAL A 317 27.83 -8.88 8.90
CA VAL A 317 28.35 -9.99 8.08
C VAL A 317 27.95 -9.81 6.62
N VAL A 318 28.94 -9.85 5.73
CA VAL A 318 28.79 -9.64 4.29
C VAL A 318 29.15 -10.92 3.55
N LEU A 319 28.23 -11.45 2.74
CA LEU A 319 28.50 -12.53 1.79
C LEU A 319 28.64 -11.97 0.38
N ILE A 320 29.77 -12.26 -0.27
CA ILE A 320 30.07 -11.78 -1.63
C ILE A 320 30.38 -12.99 -2.51
N SER A 321 29.54 -13.20 -3.53
CA SER A 321 29.72 -14.30 -4.49
C SER A 321 30.64 -13.88 -5.65
N GLY A 322 31.47 -14.80 -6.15
CA GLY A 322 32.47 -14.50 -7.19
C GLY A 322 33.52 -13.51 -6.70
N ALA A 323 34.00 -13.70 -5.48
CA ALA A 323 34.87 -12.78 -4.76
C ALA A 323 36.37 -13.13 -4.84
N GLY A 324 36.76 -14.17 -5.59
CA GLY A 324 38.16 -14.59 -5.73
C GLY A 324 39.00 -13.70 -6.67
N GLY A 325 38.38 -12.76 -7.39
CA GLY A 325 39.07 -11.79 -8.25
C GLY A 325 38.18 -10.63 -8.72
N GLY A 326 38.77 -9.69 -9.47
CA GLY A 326 38.05 -8.58 -10.10
C GLY A 326 37.20 -7.76 -9.12
N LEU A 327 35.96 -7.46 -9.53
CA LEU A 327 34.98 -6.68 -8.74
C LEU A 327 34.70 -7.30 -7.37
N GLY A 328 34.42 -8.60 -7.32
CA GLY A 328 34.09 -9.26 -6.05
C GLY A 328 35.24 -9.22 -5.05
N LYS A 329 36.49 -9.38 -5.52
CA LYS A 329 37.68 -9.21 -4.66
C LYS A 329 37.78 -7.79 -4.10
N ALA A 330 37.63 -6.76 -4.95
CA ALA A 330 37.69 -5.38 -4.50
C ALA A 330 36.57 -5.05 -3.49
N TYR A 331 35.38 -5.60 -3.67
CA TYR A 331 34.29 -5.48 -2.69
C TYR A 331 34.67 -6.12 -1.37
N ALA A 332 35.17 -7.36 -1.38
CA ALA A 332 35.54 -8.10 -0.19
C ALA A 332 36.63 -7.40 0.63
N LEU A 333 37.68 -6.92 -0.04
CA LEU A 333 38.76 -6.17 0.60
C LEU A 333 38.25 -4.87 1.23
N LEU A 334 37.40 -4.12 0.53
CA LEU A 334 36.84 -2.88 1.06
C LEU A 334 35.94 -3.14 2.29
N PHE A 335 35.01 -4.11 2.21
CA PHE A 335 34.16 -4.44 3.36
C PHE A 335 34.97 -4.93 4.56
N GLY A 336 36.01 -5.76 4.33
CA GLY A 336 36.92 -6.20 5.38
C GLY A 336 37.66 -5.04 6.04
N ARG A 337 38.20 -4.11 5.23
CA ARG A 337 38.84 -2.87 5.72
C ARG A 337 37.88 -1.98 6.53
N LEU A 338 36.60 -1.98 6.19
CA LEU A 338 35.58 -1.17 6.87
C LEU A 338 34.95 -1.86 8.09
N GLY A 339 35.46 -3.03 8.51
CA GLY A 339 35.09 -3.69 9.77
C GLY A 339 34.07 -4.83 9.66
N ALA A 340 33.62 -5.16 8.44
CA ALA A 340 32.71 -6.29 8.24
C ALA A 340 33.43 -7.63 8.43
N SER A 341 32.67 -8.65 8.85
CA SER A 341 33.10 -10.05 8.69
C SER A 341 32.64 -10.56 7.33
N VAL A 342 33.58 -11.05 6.50
CA VAL A 342 33.34 -11.30 5.08
C VAL A 342 33.34 -12.79 4.76
N VAL A 343 32.27 -13.27 4.11
CA VAL A 343 32.28 -14.58 3.43
C VAL A 343 32.67 -14.36 1.98
N VAL A 344 33.84 -14.87 1.61
CA VAL A 344 34.40 -14.80 0.26
C VAL A 344 34.00 -16.07 -0.47
N ASN A 345 32.92 -16.01 -1.26
CA ASN A 345 32.51 -17.14 -2.09
C ASN A 345 33.18 -17.06 -3.47
N ASP A 346 33.87 -18.12 -3.88
CA ASP A 346 34.32 -18.31 -5.26
C ASP A 346 34.49 -19.81 -5.57
N LEU A 347 33.83 -20.27 -6.62
CA LEU A 347 33.92 -21.67 -7.08
C LEU A 347 35.30 -22.00 -7.71
N GLY A 348 36.07 -20.97 -8.07
CA GLY A 348 37.39 -21.12 -8.69
C GLY A 348 37.36 -21.44 -10.19
N VAL A 349 36.21 -21.24 -10.84
CA VAL A 349 36.06 -21.45 -12.29
C VAL A 349 36.75 -20.35 -13.11
N ASN A 350 37.06 -20.65 -14.36
CA ASN A 350 37.42 -19.62 -15.35
C ASN A 350 36.19 -18.83 -15.84
N THR A 351 36.40 -17.84 -16.72
CA THR A 351 35.31 -16.98 -17.25
C THR A 351 34.24 -17.76 -18.02
N HIS A 352 34.54 -18.98 -18.49
CA HIS A 352 33.59 -19.85 -19.15
C HIS A 352 32.86 -20.80 -18.18
N GLY A 353 33.17 -20.77 -16.89
CA GLY A 353 32.58 -21.68 -15.90
C GLY A 353 33.22 -23.08 -15.89
N GLN A 354 34.50 -23.20 -16.25
CA GLN A 354 35.25 -24.48 -16.25
C GLN A 354 36.39 -24.48 -15.23
N GLY A 355 36.68 -25.66 -14.68
CA GLY A 355 37.67 -25.85 -13.59
C GLY A 355 37.09 -25.57 -12.21
N ILE A 356 37.72 -26.10 -11.15
CA ILE A 356 37.37 -25.82 -9.75
C ILE A 356 38.67 -25.62 -8.98
N SER A 357 38.74 -24.59 -8.15
CA SER A 357 39.94 -24.30 -7.33
C SER A 357 39.57 -23.49 -6.10
N SER A 358 39.94 -23.96 -4.91
CA SER A 358 39.77 -23.20 -3.67
C SER A 358 40.65 -21.93 -3.60
N SER A 359 41.80 -21.98 -4.27
CA SER A 359 42.89 -20.99 -4.10
C SER A 359 42.50 -19.53 -4.35
N ALA A 360 41.47 -19.26 -5.17
CA ALA A 360 41.04 -17.90 -5.48
C ALA A 360 40.37 -17.24 -4.26
N ALA A 361 39.44 -17.94 -3.60
CA ALA A 361 38.81 -17.46 -2.37
C ALA A 361 39.83 -17.40 -1.22
N ASP A 362 40.68 -18.43 -1.09
CA ASP A 362 41.69 -18.54 -0.03
C ASP A 362 42.63 -17.34 0.01
N LYS A 363 43.17 -16.93 -1.14
CA LYS A 363 44.07 -15.78 -1.24
C LYS A 363 43.43 -14.47 -0.81
N VAL A 364 42.14 -14.27 -1.13
CA VAL A 364 41.42 -13.05 -0.73
C VAL A 364 41.13 -13.06 0.77
N VAL A 365 40.79 -14.22 1.34
CA VAL A 365 40.64 -14.38 2.80
C VAL A 365 41.95 -14.10 3.52
N GLU A 366 43.06 -14.67 3.06
CA GLU A 366 44.39 -14.41 3.60
C GLU A 366 44.74 -12.92 3.55
N GLU A 367 44.47 -12.25 2.43
CA GLU A 367 44.71 -10.81 2.27
C GLU A 367 43.85 -9.98 3.24
N ILE A 368 42.58 -10.32 3.45
CA ILE A 368 41.71 -9.64 4.43
C ILE A 368 42.26 -9.83 5.85
N ILE A 369 42.66 -11.06 6.22
CA ILE A 369 43.17 -11.38 7.56
C ILE A 369 44.52 -10.68 7.82
N GLN A 370 45.42 -10.67 6.84
CA GLN A 370 46.71 -9.98 6.93
C GLN A 370 46.54 -8.46 7.13
N ASN A 371 45.46 -7.88 6.62
CA ASN A 371 45.10 -6.48 6.83
C ASN A 371 44.23 -6.25 8.08
N GLY A 372 44.11 -7.24 8.98
CA GLY A 372 43.42 -7.12 10.26
C GLY A 372 41.89 -7.29 10.20
N GLY A 373 41.34 -7.70 9.05
CA GLY A 373 39.93 -7.99 8.88
C GLY A 373 39.55 -9.42 9.29
N LYS A 374 38.25 -9.75 9.20
CA LYS A 374 37.72 -11.09 9.46
C LYS A 374 37.11 -11.65 8.18
N ALA A 375 37.55 -12.83 7.75
CA ALA A 375 36.98 -13.47 6.58
C ALA A 375 37.01 -15.00 6.67
N VAL A 376 36.12 -15.64 5.91
CA VAL A 376 36.07 -17.10 5.69
C VAL A 376 35.80 -17.38 4.22
N ALA A 377 36.42 -18.43 3.68
CA ALA A 377 36.21 -18.85 2.30
C ALA A 377 34.95 -19.72 2.18
N ASN A 378 34.28 -19.64 1.03
CA ASN A 378 33.28 -20.60 0.60
C ASN A 378 33.55 -20.99 -0.86
N TYR A 379 33.41 -22.27 -1.19
CA TYR A 379 33.76 -22.81 -2.51
C TYR A 379 32.56 -23.39 -3.27
N ASP A 380 31.36 -23.20 -2.73
CA ASP A 380 30.14 -23.77 -3.28
C ASP A 380 29.65 -22.97 -4.50
N SER A 381 28.88 -23.64 -5.36
CA SER A 381 28.18 -22.96 -6.44
C SER A 381 27.10 -22.04 -5.87
N VAL A 382 26.88 -20.89 -6.50
CA VAL A 382 25.74 -20.00 -6.17
C VAL A 382 24.37 -20.65 -6.40
N GLU A 383 24.32 -21.75 -7.14
CA GLU A 383 23.11 -22.57 -7.24
C GLU A 383 22.75 -23.25 -5.92
N ASP A 384 23.73 -23.51 -5.05
CA ASP A 384 23.58 -24.08 -3.70
C ASP A 384 23.57 -22.95 -2.65
N GLY A 385 22.73 -21.93 -2.86
CA GLY A 385 22.72 -20.70 -2.05
C GLY A 385 22.60 -20.94 -0.54
N GLU A 386 21.96 -22.03 -0.11
CA GLU A 386 21.90 -22.45 1.29
C GLU A 386 23.29 -22.73 1.89
N LYS A 387 24.23 -23.31 1.14
CA LYS A 387 25.58 -23.61 1.64
C LYS A 387 26.38 -22.34 1.87
N LEU A 388 26.23 -21.35 0.99
CA LEU A 388 26.88 -20.03 1.12
C LEU A 388 26.40 -19.30 2.37
N VAL A 389 25.08 -19.29 2.60
CA VAL A 389 24.49 -18.67 3.79
C VAL A 389 24.86 -19.46 5.05
N ASP A 390 24.86 -20.79 4.99
CA ASP A 390 25.31 -21.65 6.09
C ASP A 390 26.76 -21.34 6.50
N THR A 391 27.65 -21.07 5.56
CA THR A 391 29.02 -20.63 5.90
C THR A 391 29.01 -19.35 6.72
N ALA A 392 28.19 -18.35 6.34
CA ALA A 392 28.06 -17.11 7.11
C ALA A 392 27.53 -17.36 8.53
N ILE A 393 26.49 -18.18 8.65
CA ILE A 393 25.87 -18.51 9.94
C ILE A 393 26.83 -19.31 10.83
N LYS A 394 27.54 -20.31 10.28
CA LYS A 394 28.48 -21.14 11.05
C LYS A 394 29.70 -20.35 11.50
N ALA A 395 30.25 -19.48 10.65
CA ALA A 395 31.45 -18.73 10.98
C ALA A 395 31.18 -17.50 11.87
N PHE A 396 30.06 -16.81 11.67
CA PHE A 396 29.82 -15.49 12.27
C PHE A 396 28.45 -15.36 12.96
N GLY A 397 27.59 -16.37 12.92
CA GLY A 397 26.30 -16.40 13.63
C GLY A 397 25.18 -15.56 13.02
N ARG A 398 25.45 -14.82 11.92
CA ARG A 398 24.48 -13.92 11.28
C ARG A 398 24.83 -13.66 9.81
N ILE A 399 23.92 -13.01 9.09
CA ILE A 399 24.13 -12.50 7.73
C ILE A 399 23.32 -11.20 7.58
N ASP A 400 23.95 -10.13 7.10
CA ASP A 400 23.36 -8.78 7.03
C ASP A 400 23.33 -8.23 5.62
N ILE A 401 24.36 -8.53 4.83
CA ILE A 401 24.59 -7.97 3.51
C ILE A 401 24.91 -9.13 2.55
N ILE A 402 24.29 -9.11 1.38
CA ILE A 402 24.64 -9.99 0.26
C ILE A 402 24.97 -9.14 -0.98
N VAL A 403 26.09 -9.48 -1.62
CA VAL A 403 26.52 -8.90 -2.90
C VAL A 403 26.59 -10.02 -3.93
N ASN A 404 25.53 -10.13 -4.74
CA ASN A 404 25.40 -11.15 -5.79
C ASN A 404 26.17 -10.72 -7.04
N ASN A 405 27.46 -11.04 -7.06
CA ASN A 405 28.42 -10.67 -8.11
C ASN A 405 28.90 -11.84 -8.99
N ALA A 406 28.66 -13.10 -8.62
CA ALA A 406 29.14 -14.25 -9.39
C ALA A 406 28.66 -14.22 -10.85
N GLY A 407 29.51 -14.68 -11.76
CA GLY A 407 29.20 -14.65 -13.17
C GLY A 407 30.21 -15.37 -14.06
N ILE A 408 29.76 -15.65 -15.28
CA ILE A 408 30.51 -16.29 -16.37
C ILE A 408 30.08 -15.67 -17.71
N LEU A 409 30.78 -16.00 -18.79
CA LEU A 409 30.43 -15.62 -20.16
C LEU A 409 30.38 -16.85 -21.06
N ARG A 410 29.39 -16.86 -21.96
CA ARG A 410 29.23 -17.83 -23.06
C ARG A 410 28.77 -17.07 -24.30
N ASP A 411 29.59 -16.09 -24.69
CA ASP A 411 29.28 -15.15 -25.76
C ASP A 411 29.32 -15.86 -27.12
N LYS A 412 28.20 -15.81 -27.82
CA LYS A 412 28.00 -16.35 -29.17
C LYS A 412 26.88 -15.58 -29.84
N SER A 413 26.97 -15.38 -31.15
CA SER A 413 25.80 -14.91 -31.92
C SER A 413 24.61 -15.81 -31.64
N PHE A 414 23.41 -15.23 -31.62
CA PHE A 414 22.18 -15.95 -31.32
C PHE A 414 22.00 -17.18 -32.23
N ALA A 415 22.44 -17.09 -33.49
CA ALA A 415 22.47 -18.22 -34.43
C ALA A 415 23.39 -19.38 -33.97
N ARG A 416 24.53 -19.10 -33.33
CA ARG A 416 25.52 -20.11 -32.90
C ARG A 416 25.39 -20.52 -31.42
N MET A 417 24.57 -19.80 -30.65
CA MET A 417 24.33 -20.10 -29.24
C MET A 417 23.63 -21.44 -29.08
N THR A 418 24.18 -22.32 -28.25
CA THR A 418 23.57 -23.63 -27.93
C THR A 418 22.68 -23.53 -26.69
N ASP A 419 21.81 -24.52 -26.48
CA ASP A 419 21.01 -24.63 -25.25
C ASP A 419 21.90 -24.65 -24.00
N GLN A 420 23.06 -25.32 -24.05
CA GLN A 420 24.01 -25.36 -22.93
C GLN A 420 24.62 -23.98 -22.63
N ASP A 421 24.96 -23.21 -23.67
CA ASP A 421 25.45 -21.83 -23.51
C ASP A 421 24.39 -20.93 -22.87
N TRP A 422 23.12 -21.14 -23.23
CA TRP A 422 21.98 -20.41 -22.65
C TRP A 422 21.74 -20.81 -21.19
N ASP A 423 21.51 -22.10 -20.95
CA ASP A 423 21.07 -22.65 -19.67
C ASP A 423 22.13 -22.38 -18.58
N LEU A 424 23.42 -22.54 -18.88
CA LEU A 424 24.48 -22.31 -17.90
C LEU A 424 24.54 -20.83 -17.44
N VAL A 425 24.39 -19.88 -18.36
CA VAL A 425 24.38 -18.45 -18.04
C VAL A 425 23.14 -18.08 -17.22
N GLN A 426 21.95 -18.60 -17.57
CA GLN A 426 20.74 -18.36 -16.78
C GLN A 426 20.86 -18.94 -15.36
N ARG A 427 21.43 -20.14 -15.21
CA ARG A 427 21.62 -20.81 -13.91
C ARG A 427 22.58 -20.05 -13.01
N VAL A 428 23.76 -19.67 -13.49
CA VAL A 428 24.76 -18.98 -12.67
C VAL A 428 24.29 -17.57 -12.29
N HIS A 429 23.79 -16.80 -13.25
CA HIS A 429 23.49 -15.39 -13.01
C HIS A 429 22.14 -15.17 -12.34
N LEU A 430 21.07 -15.63 -12.97
CA LEU A 430 19.72 -15.29 -12.55
C LEU A 430 19.22 -16.25 -11.47
N ARG A 431 19.31 -17.57 -11.70
CA ARG A 431 18.90 -18.57 -10.71
C ARG A 431 19.81 -18.57 -9.48
N GLY A 432 21.13 -18.44 -9.65
CA GLY A 432 22.09 -18.33 -8.53
C GLY A 432 21.80 -17.13 -7.62
N THR A 433 21.56 -15.95 -8.21
CA THR A 433 21.13 -14.75 -7.46
C THR A 433 19.86 -15.04 -6.67
N PHE A 434 18.85 -15.66 -7.29
CA PHE A 434 17.63 -16.08 -6.60
C PHE A 434 17.92 -17.01 -5.41
N LYS A 435 18.73 -18.06 -5.62
CA LYS A 435 19.02 -19.08 -4.60
C LYS A 435 19.73 -18.50 -3.37
N VAL A 436 20.74 -17.66 -3.57
CA VAL A 436 21.47 -17.00 -2.47
C VAL A 436 20.55 -16.08 -1.67
N ILE A 437 19.77 -15.24 -2.36
CA ILE A 437 18.79 -14.36 -1.70
C ILE A 437 17.76 -15.19 -0.94
N LYS A 438 17.23 -16.25 -1.57
CA LYS A 438 16.18 -17.10 -1.00
C LYS A 438 16.64 -17.74 0.32
N ALA A 439 17.89 -18.21 0.38
CA ALA A 439 18.49 -18.76 1.58
C ALA A 439 18.70 -17.71 2.70
N ALA A 440 19.11 -16.49 2.34
CA ALA A 440 19.34 -15.42 3.32
C ALA A 440 18.05 -14.76 3.84
N TRP A 441 16.96 -14.80 3.05
CA TRP A 441 15.73 -14.05 3.32
C TRP A 441 15.09 -14.30 4.70
N PRO A 442 14.99 -15.55 5.22
CA PRO A 442 14.44 -15.79 6.55
C PRO A 442 15.25 -15.11 7.67
N TYR A 443 16.58 -15.06 7.53
CA TYR A 443 17.46 -14.37 8.47
C TYR A 443 17.23 -12.87 8.44
N PHE A 444 17.11 -12.27 7.26
CA PHE A 444 16.81 -10.84 7.12
C PHE A 444 15.45 -10.46 7.72
N ILE A 445 14.41 -11.28 7.49
CA ILE A 445 13.08 -11.05 8.10
C ILE A 445 13.19 -11.10 9.63
N LYS A 446 13.86 -12.12 10.18
CA LYS A 446 14.02 -12.31 11.62
C LYS A 446 14.78 -11.15 12.27
N GLN A 447 15.84 -10.67 11.61
CA GLN A 447 16.69 -9.58 12.10
C GLN A 447 16.07 -8.18 11.89
N LYS A 448 15.03 -8.05 11.04
CA LYS A 448 14.50 -6.76 10.58
C LYS A 448 15.60 -5.86 9.99
N TYR A 449 16.53 -6.49 9.27
CA TYR A 449 17.63 -5.84 8.60
C TYR A 449 18.13 -6.73 7.47
N GLY A 450 18.34 -6.15 6.29
CA GLY A 450 19.04 -6.78 5.18
C GLY A 450 19.42 -5.76 4.12
N ARG A 451 20.55 -5.98 3.46
CA ARG A 451 21.00 -5.17 2.31
C ARG A 451 21.44 -6.10 1.18
N ILE A 452 20.84 -5.93 0.03
CA ILE A 452 21.02 -6.82 -1.12
C ILE A 452 21.48 -5.98 -2.30
N ILE A 453 22.69 -6.23 -2.79
CA ILE A 453 23.24 -5.57 -3.97
C ILE A 453 23.37 -6.63 -5.06
N ASN A 454 22.62 -6.45 -6.14
CA ASN A 454 22.61 -7.37 -7.26
C ASN A 454 23.37 -6.79 -8.46
N THR A 455 24.20 -7.60 -9.11
CA THR A 455 25.00 -7.17 -10.26
C THR A 455 24.27 -7.48 -11.58
N ALA A 456 23.65 -6.48 -12.18
CA ALA A 456 23.18 -6.48 -13.57
C ALA A 456 24.33 -6.16 -14.54
N SER A 457 24.07 -5.42 -15.61
CA SER A 457 25.06 -4.93 -16.59
C SER A 457 24.40 -3.92 -17.53
N SER A 458 25.19 -3.01 -18.13
CA SER A 458 24.75 -2.19 -19.26
C SER A 458 24.32 -3.05 -20.45
N VAL A 459 24.92 -4.23 -20.65
CA VAL A 459 24.45 -5.24 -21.62
C VAL A 459 23.05 -5.73 -21.28
N GLY A 460 22.73 -5.88 -20.00
CA GLY A 460 21.37 -6.20 -19.54
C GLY A 460 20.40 -5.06 -19.86
N LEU A 461 20.76 -3.81 -19.55
CA LEU A 461 19.89 -2.65 -19.78
C LEU A 461 19.62 -2.43 -21.28
N TYR A 462 20.66 -2.48 -22.11
CA TYR A 462 20.61 -2.00 -23.49
C TYR A 462 20.61 -3.11 -24.56
N GLY A 463 20.88 -4.36 -24.17
CA GLY A 463 21.14 -5.46 -25.10
C GLY A 463 22.48 -5.30 -25.84
N ASN A 464 23.10 -6.42 -26.24
CA ASN A 464 24.34 -6.38 -27.01
C ASN A 464 24.44 -7.60 -27.94
N PHE A 465 24.97 -7.38 -29.16
CA PHE A 465 25.17 -8.45 -30.14
C PHE A 465 26.00 -9.59 -29.55
N GLY A 466 25.55 -10.84 -29.71
CA GLY A 466 26.31 -12.02 -29.30
C GLY A 466 26.19 -12.37 -27.82
N GLN A 467 25.31 -11.69 -27.09
CA GLN A 467 25.16 -11.85 -25.64
C GLN A 467 23.70 -12.08 -25.22
N ALA A 468 22.90 -12.71 -26.07
CA ALA A 468 21.47 -12.91 -25.82
C ALA A 468 21.17 -13.64 -24.48
N ASN A 469 21.97 -14.63 -24.10
CA ASN A 469 21.87 -15.31 -22.81
C ASN A 469 22.23 -14.37 -21.64
N TYR A 470 23.38 -13.71 -21.70
CA TYR A 470 23.88 -12.84 -20.64
C TYR A 470 23.01 -11.60 -20.43
N SER A 471 22.61 -10.92 -21.51
CA SER A 471 21.73 -9.75 -21.48
C SER A 471 20.38 -10.07 -20.83
N THR A 472 19.78 -11.19 -21.24
CA THR A 472 18.53 -11.72 -20.67
C THR A 472 18.66 -11.99 -19.18
N ALA A 473 19.70 -12.72 -18.75
CA ALA A 473 19.91 -13.04 -17.33
C ALA A 473 20.12 -11.77 -16.48
N LYS A 474 20.96 -10.84 -16.97
CA LYS A 474 21.30 -9.61 -16.24
C LYS A 474 20.13 -8.66 -16.09
N LEU A 475 19.21 -8.60 -17.07
CA LEU A 475 18.00 -7.80 -16.92
C LEU A 475 16.91 -8.52 -16.10
N GLY A 476 16.87 -9.86 -16.13
CA GLY A 476 16.02 -10.62 -15.22
C GLY A 476 16.36 -10.40 -13.74
N ILE A 477 17.64 -10.18 -13.42
CA ILE A 477 18.08 -9.80 -12.08
C ILE A 477 17.43 -8.48 -11.63
N LEU A 478 17.29 -7.49 -12.52
CA LEU A 478 16.62 -6.23 -12.20
C LEU A 478 15.12 -6.45 -11.90
N GLY A 479 14.45 -7.30 -12.68
CA GLY A 479 13.04 -7.66 -12.43
C GLY A 479 12.85 -8.35 -11.07
N LEU A 480 13.77 -9.24 -10.69
CA LEU A 480 13.83 -9.84 -9.36
C LEU A 480 14.02 -8.76 -8.27
N SER A 481 15.03 -7.91 -8.43
CA SER A 481 15.36 -6.84 -7.48
C SER A 481 14.18 -5.91 -7.20
N ASN A 482 13.45 -5.51 -8.25
CA ASN A 482 12.32 -4.58 -8.13
C ASN A 482 11.22 -5.16 -7.23
N THR A 483 10.86 -6.43 -7.43
CA THR A 483 9.86 -7.09 -6.56
C THR A 483 10.38 -7.24 -5.12
N LEU A 484 11.62 -7.66 -4.94
CA LEU A 484 12.18 -7.84 -3.59
C LEU A 484 12.32 -6.53 -2.82
N ALA A 485 12.57 -5.42 -3.50
CA ALA A 485 12.55 -4.09 -2.89
C ALA A 485 11.17 -3.74 -2.32
N LEU A 486 10.08 -4.15 -2.99
CA LEU A 486 8.71 -3.98 -2.50
C LEU A 486 8.41 -4.92 -1.32
N GLU A 487 8.75 -6.20 -1.42
CA GLU A 487 8.46 -7.20 -0.37
C GLU A 487 9.30 -6.99 0.90
N GLY A 488 10.54 -6.55 0.73
CA GLY A 488 11.52 -6.40 1.79
C GLY A 488 11.36 -5.14 2.65
N ARG A 489 10.78 -4.07 2.08
CA ARG A 489 10.71 -2.73 2.70
C ARG A 489 10.13 -2.76 4.12
N LYS A 490 9.04 -3.50 4.35
CA LYS A 490 8.39 -3.60 5.68
C LYS A 490 9.25 -4.27 6.76
N ASN A 491 10.33 -4.94 6.37
CA ASN A 491 11.28 -5.60 7.25
C ASN A 491 12.66 -4.93 7.22
N ASN A 492 12.79 -3.71 6.68
CA ASN A 492 14.07 -3.01 6.49
C ASN A 492 15.09 -3.87 5.70
N ILE A 493 14.60 -4.57 4.69
CA ILE A 493 15.40 -5.27 3.69
C ILE A 493 15.40 -4.40 2.44
N LEU A 494 16.54 -3.81 2.12
CA LEU A 494 16.70 -2.93 0.96
C LEU A 494 17.46 -3.66 -0.15
N VAL A 495 16.97 -3.52 -1.37
CA VAL A 495 17.51 -4.22 -2.55
C VAL A 495 17.83 -3.19 -3.63
N ASN A 496 19.07 -3.13 -4.09
CA ASN A 496 19.47 -2.27 -5.20
C ASN A 496 20.25 -3.06 -6.25
N THR A 497 20.27 -2.53 -7.47
CA THR A 497 20.96 -3.16 -8.61
C THR A 497 22.05 -2.25 -9.14
N ILE A 498 23.19 -2.81 -9.51
CA ILE A 498 24.26 -2.06 -10.19
C ILE A 498 24.57 -2.66 -11.56
N ALA A 499 24.94 -1.82 -12.50
CA ALA A 499 25.49 -2.14 -13.80
C ALA A 499 26.95 -1.64 -13.85
N PRO A 500 27.91 -2.44 -13.35
CA PRO A 500 29.28 -1.99 -13.21
C PRO A 500 30.04 -2.06 -14.54
N ASN A 501 31.00 -1.14 -14.66
CA ASN A 501 32.00 -1.09 -15.72
C ASN A 501 33.40 -1.06 -15.06
N ALA A 502 34.20 -2.11 -15.29
CA ALA A 502 35.53 -2.26 -14.73
C ALA A 502 36.39 -3.24 -15.55
N GLY A 503 37.71 -3.09 -15.44
CA GLY A 503 38.72 -4.03 -15.87
C GLY A 503 38.69 -5.29 -15.02
N THR A 504 38.32 -6.40 -15.64
CA THR A 504 38.20 -7.73 -15.02
C THR A 504 38.65 -8.79 -16.01
N ARG A 505 38.73 -10.04 -15.56
CA ARG A 505 38.97 -11.18 -16.46
C ARG A 505 37.92 -11.30 -17.58
N MET A 506 36.69 -10.85 -17.32
CA MET A 506 35.61 -10.87 -18.32
C MET A 506 35.78 -9.77 -19.37
N THR A 507 36.11 -8.54 -18.98
CA THR A 507 36.32 -7.45 -19.95
C THR A 507 37.64 -7.58 -20.71
N ALA A 508 38.64 -8.25 -20.13
CA ALA A 508 39.90 -8.56 -20.80
C ALA A 508 39.75 -9.46 -22.05
N THR A 509 38.60 -10.09 -22.28
CA THR A 509 38.37 -10.85 -23.52
C THR A 509 38.07 -9.95 -24.72
N ILE A 510 37.74 -8.67 -24.50
CA ILE A 510 37.33 -7.73 -25.54
C ILE A 510 38.02 -6.36 -25.45
N TRP A 511 38.63 -6.01 -24.33
CA TRP A 511 39.29 -4.72 -24.10
C TRP A 511 40.81 -4.80 -24.21
N PRO A 512 41.46 -3.71 -24.67
CA PRO A 512 42.92 -3.59 -24.61
C PRO A 512 43.45 -3.69 -23.17
N PRO A 513 44.63 -4.27 -22.93
CA PRO A 513 45.22 -4.42 -21.59
C PRO A 513 45.31 -3.10 -20.81
N GLU A 514 45.65 -2.00 -21.47
CA GLU A 514 45.80 -0.68 -20.86
C GLU A 514 44.46 -0.16 -20.31
N MET A 515 43.36 -0.46 -21.01
CA MET A 515 42.01 -0.14 -20.55
C MET A 515 41.61 -1.02 -19.37
N VAL A 516 41.93 -2.31 -19.41
CA VAL A 516 41.68 -3.22 -18.27
C VAL A 516 42.43 -2.76 -17.02
N GLU A 517 43.67 -2.30 -17.15
CA GLU A 517 44.45 -1.78 -16.03
C GLU A 517 43.92 -0.43 -15.51
N ALA A 518 43.48 0.45 -16.41
CA ALA A 518 42.99 1.77 -16.06
C ALA A 518 41.65 1.74 -15.28
N PHE A 519 40.72 0.86 -15.67
CA PHE A 519 39.39 0.77 -15.07
C PHE A 519 39.38 -0.12 -13.83
N LYS A 520 40.04 0.32 -12.75
CA LYS A 520 40.19 -0.47 -11.53
C LYS A 520 38.83 -0.83 -10.90
N PRO A 521 38.60 -2.09 -10.48
CA PRO A 521 37.41 -2.48 -9.72
C PRO A 521 37.20 -1.68 -8.42
N ASP A 522 38.30 -1.17 -7.83
CA ASP A 522 38.31 -0.26 -6.69
C ASP A 522 37.49 1.02 -6.93
N TYR A 523 37.30 1.43 -8.19
CA TYR A 523 36.47 2.59 -8.55
C TYR A 523 34.96 2.31 -8.53
N VAL A 524 34.56 1.07 -8.23
CA VAL A 524 33.15 0.67 -8.08
C VAL A 524 32.83 0.28 -6.64
N ALA A 525 33.81 -0.29 -5.90
CA ALA A 525 33.62 -0.82 -4.56
C ALA A 525 33.01 0.18 -3.55
N PRO A 526 33.41 1.46 -3.51
CA PRO A 526 32.83 2.47 -2.62
C PRO A 526 31.33 2.66 -2.80
N PHE A 527 30.84 2.56 -4.05
CA PHE A 527 29.43 2.70 -4.36
C PHE A 527 28.62 1.50 -3.84
N VAL A 528 29.14 0.28 -4.03
CA VAL A 528 28.55 -0.96 -3.51
C VAL A 528 28.48 -0.92 -1.98
N ALA A 529 29.57 -0.52 -1.32
CA ALA A 529 29.59 -0.38 0.12
C ALA A 529 28.58 0.68 0.60
N PHE A 530 28.49 1.84 -0.05
CA PHE A 530 27.47 2.83 0.33
C PHE A 530 26.04 2.29 0.19
N LEU A 531 25.69 1.62 -0.91
CA LEU A 531 24.38 0.98 -1.08
C LEU A 531 24.06 -0.08 0.01
N ALA A 532 25.10 -0.71 0.55
CA ALA A 532 24.98 -1.71 1.61
C ALA A 532 24.98 -1.13 3.03
N HIS A 533 25.24 0.18 3.18
CA HIS A 533 25.28 0.80 4.49
C HIS A 533 23.87 1.07 5.03
N GLU A 534 23.71 1.08 6.36
CA GLU A 534 22.40 1.25 6.98
C GLU A 534 21.78 2.64 6.77
N SER A 535 22.63 3.65 6.59
CA SER A 535 22.23 5.03 6.29
C SER A 535 21.76 5.26 4.85
N CYS A 536 22.04 4.34 3.92
CA CYS A 536 21.59 4.49 2.55
C CYS A 536 20.07 4.27 2.46
N PRO A 537 19.28 5.27 2.04
CA PRO A 537 17.83 5.13 1.97
C PRO A 537 17.35 4.39 0.72
N SER A 538 18.26 4.05 -0.20
CA SER A 538 17.92 3.54 -1.53
C SER A 538 17.37 2.12 -1.47
N THR A 539 16.30 1.86 -2.21
CA THR A 539 15.82 0.51 -2.53
C THR A 539 15.03 0.54 -3.83
N GLY A 540 15.10 -0.53 -4.62
CA GLY A 540 14.43 -0.66 -5.92
C GLY A 540 15.09 0.15 -7.05
N ASN A 541 16.29 0.69 -6.82
CA ASN A 541 16.97 1.52 -7.80
C ASN A 541 18.05 0.73 -8.57
N VAL A 542 18.35 1.20 -9.78
CA VAL A 542 19.43 0.71 -10.62
C VAL A 542 20.42 1.83 -10.92
N PHE A 543 21.72 1.50 -10.88
CA PHE A 543 22.79 2.45 -11.09
C PHE A 543 23.83 1.92 -12.08
N GLU A 544 24.28 2.75 -13.02
CA GLU A 544 25.50 2.50 -13.77
C GLU A 544 26.69 3.09 -13.01
N VAL A 545 27.79 2.33 -12.91
CA VAL A 545 28.94 2.69 -12.08
C VAL A 545 30.23 2.26 -12.75
N GLY A 546 31.22 3.15 -12.82
CA GLY A 546 32.55 2.84 -13.37
C GLY A 546 33.43 4.07 -13.43
N GLY A 547 34.75 3.90 -13.31
CA GLY A 547 35.70 5.01 -13.42
C GLY A 547 35.47 6.15 -12.41
N CYS A 548 35.04 5.84 -11.18
CA CYS A 548 34.65 6.79 -10.13
C CYS A 548 33.43 7.65 -10.47
N TRP A 549 32.70 7.28 -11.52
CA TRP A 549 31.41 7.84 -11.87
C TRP A 549 30.27 6.91 -11.48
N ALA A 550 29.16 7.49 -11.05
CA ALA A 550 27.90 6.78 -10.81
C ALA A 550 26.70 7.61 -11.27
N ALA A 551 25.74 6.96 -11.91
CA ALA A 551 24.47 7.55 -12.31
C ALA A 551 23.30 6.60 -12.02
N GLN A 552 22.16 7.16 -11.64
CA GLN A 552 20.92 6.42 -11.51
C GLN A 552 20.28 6.24 -12.89
N VAL A 553 19.72 5.07 -13.13
CA VAL A 553 18.90 4.77 -14.32
C VAL A 553 17.45 4.56 -13.87
N ARG A 554 16.48 5.05 -14.66
CA ARG A 554 15.05 4.82 -14.46
C ARG A 554 14.31 4.69 -15.79
N TRP A 555 13.07 4.25 -15.72
CA TRP A 555 12.17 4.24 -16.88
C TRP A 555 11.59 5.63 -17.11
N GLN A 556 11.60 6.06 -18.37
CA GLN A 556 10.76 7.15 -18.87
C GLN A 556 9.76 6.58 -19.87
N ARG A 557 8.51 7.00 -19.76
CA ARG A 557 7.42 6.65 -20.66
C ARG A 557 6.98 7.89 -21.44
N SER A 558 6.73 7.75 -22.73
CA SER A 558 6.17 8.82 -23.56
C SER A 558 4.79 9.24 -23.06
N GLY A 559 4.31 10.40 -23.51
CA GLY A 559 2.92 10.81 -23.23
C GLY A 559 1.88 9.83 -23.78
N GLY A 560 2.25 9.07 -24.81
CA GLY A 560 1.39 8.08 -25.45
C GLY A 560 0.13 8.68 -26.08
N ILE A 561 -0.77 7.80 -26.51
CA ILE A 561 -2.07 8.15 -27.08
C ILE A 561 -3.15 7.23 -26.52
N GLY A 562 -4.25 7.84 -26.07
CA GLY A 562 -5.51 7.16 -25.80
C GLY A 562 -6.38 7.13 -27.04
N PHE A 563 -6.86 5.95 -27.40
CA PHE A 563 -7.81 5.73 -28.49
C PHE A 563 -9.22 5.51 -27.91
N PRO A 564 -10.27 6.06 -28.54
CA PRO A 564 -11.64 5.85 -28.08
C PRO A 564 -12.02 4.37 -28.07
N THR A 565 -12.67 3.91 -27.01
CA THR A 565 -13.15 2.53 -26.89
C THR A 565 -14.54 2.32 -27.50
N SER A 566 -15.21 3.40 -27.92
CA SER A 566 -16.49 3.41 -28.63
C SER A 566 -16.44 2.81 -30.04
N LYS A 567 -15.24 2.62 -30.61
CA LYS A 567 -15.03 2.00 -31.92
C LYS A 567 -13.87 0.99 -31.87
N PRO A 568 -13.84 0.00 -32.78
CA PRO A 568 -12.70 -0.90 -32.91
C PRO A 568 -11.42 -0.11 -33.18
N LEU A 569 -10.35 -0.44 -32.45
CA LEU A 569 -9.00 0.08 -32.70
C LEU A 569 -8.34 -0.76 -33.80
N LEU A 570 -7.86 -0.11 -34.87
CA LEU A 570 -7.23 -0.79 -36.00
C LEU A 570 -5.71 -0.52 -36.04
N PRO A 571 -4.88 -1.42 -36.62
CA PRO A 571 -3.44 -1.19 -36.71
C PRO A 571 -3.10 0.06 -37.56
N GLU A 572 -3.97 0.47 -38.47
CA GLU A 572 -3.83 1.72 -39.23
C GLU A 572 -3.99 2.96 -38.35
N ASP A 573 -4.84 2.89 -37.31
CA ASP A 573 -4.98 3.98 -36.33
C ASP A 573 -3.67 4.15 -35.55
N ILE A 574 -3.04 3.05 -35.13
CA ILE A 574 -1.71 3.03 -34.51
C ILE A 574 -0.68 3.68 -35.44
N ARG A 575 -0.60 3.25 -36.71
CA ARG A 575 0.28 3.83 -37.71
C ARG A 575 0.07 5.34 -37.86
N SER A 576 -1.18 5.78 -37.92
CA SER A 576 -1.53 7.20 -38.14
C SER A 576 -1.15 8.12 -36.97
N LYS A 577 -0.96 7.56 -35.77
CA LYS A 577 -0.60 8.27 -34.54
C LYS A 577 0.80 7.90 -34.04
N TRP A 578 1.62 7.27 -34.88
CA TRP A 578 2.90 6.71 -34.46
C TRP A 578 3.83 7.74 -33.81
N ASP A 579 4.01 8.90 -34.46
CA ASP A 579 4.86 9.97 -33.95
C ASP A 579 4.45 10.39 -32.54
N ALA A 580 3.15 10.52 -32.28
CA ALA A 580 2.61 10.92 -30.98
C ALA A 580 2.73 9.80 -29.92
N ILE A 581 2.62 8.53 -30.31
CA ILE A 581 2.86 7.39 -29.41
C ILE A 581 4.32 7.37 -28.96
N THR A 582 5.25 7.70 -29.85
CA THR A 582 6.69 7.58 -29.60
C THR A 582 7.37 8.88 -29.14
N ASN A 583 6.64 9.99 -29.04
CA ASN A 583 7.20 11.28 -28.66
C ASN A 583 7.41 11.41 -27.15
N PHE A 584 8.65 11.65 -26.73
CA PHE A 584 9.02 11.90 -25.33
C PHE A 584 9.16 13.40 -25.00
N ASP A 585 9.17 14.26 -26.02
CA ASP A 585 9.57 15.67 -25.92
C ASP A 585 8.38 16.63 -25.99
N ASP A 586 7.14 16.12 -25.92
CA ASP A 586 5.91 16.91 -25.93
C ASP A 586 5.45 17.39 -24.54
N GLY A 587 6.31 17.24 -23.53
CA GLY A 587 6.05 17.63 -22.15
C GLY A 587 5.12 16.70 -21.36
N ARG A 588 4.67 15.58 -21.95
CA ARG A 588 3.78 14.60 -21.29
C ARG A 588 4.50 13.34 -20.81
N ALA A 589 5.82 13.26 -20.97
CA ALA A 589 6.59 12.11 -20.53
C ALA A 589 6.52 11.93 -19.00
N THR A 590 6.48 10.68 -18.55
CA THR A 590 6.25 10.29 -17.15
C THR A 590 7.27 9.25 -16.70
N HIS A 591 7.40 9.05 -15.38
CA HIS A 591 8.42 8.17 -14.78
C HIS A 591 7.79 7.17 -13.79
N PRO A 592 6.89 6.28 -14.26
CA PRO A 592 6.25 5.30 -13.40
C PRO A 592 7.28 4.41 -12.69
N ARG A 593 7.08 4.18 -11.39
CA ARG A 593 7.93 3.35 -10.53
C ARG A 593 7.22 2.11 -9.99
N THR A 594 5.90 2.05 -10.12
CA THR A 594 5.07 0.95 -9.64
C THR A 594 4.03 0.58 -10.70
N THR A 595 3.48 -0.63 -10.61
CA THR A 595 2.36 -1.05 -11.47
C THR A 595 1.13 -0.17 -11.25
N GLN A 596 0.93 0.34 -10.03
CA GLN A 596 -0.17 1.24 -9.69
C GLN A 596 -0.03 2.62 -10.36
N GLU A 597 1.15 3.24 -10.30
CA GLU A 597 1.43 4.51 -10.99
C GLU A 597 1.29 4.38 -12.51
N ALA A 598 1.79 3.25 -13.06
CA ALA A 598 1.65 2.95 -14.47
C ALA A 598 0.16 2.90 -14.85
N LEU A 599 -0.67 2.20 -14.07
CA LEU A 599 -2.12 2.09 -14.24
C LEU A 599 -2.89 3.40 -14.10
N GLN A 600 -2.57 4.23 -13.09
CA GLN A 600 -3.26 5.49 -12.81
C GLN A 600 -3.34 6.39 -14.05
N GLN A 601 -2.23 6.54 -14.76
CA GLN A 601 -2.14 7.40 -15.92
C GLN A 601 -2.85 6.83 -17.17
N PHE A 602 -3.06 5.51 -17.24
CA PHE A 602 -3.93 4.92 -18.26
C PHE A 602 -5.38 5.38 -18.06
N PHE A 603 -5.84 5.42 -16.81
CA PHE A 603 -7.19 5.90 -16.48
C PHE A 603 -7.38 7.39 -16.78
N GLU A 604 -6.39 8.23 -16.46
CA GLU A 604 -6.42 9.66 -16.80
C GLU A 604 -6.57 9.86 -18.31
N ASN A 605 -5.86 9.07 -19.12
CA ASN A 605 -5.98 9.12 -20.58
C ASN A 605 -7.30 8.56 -21.11
N PHE A 606 -7.87 7.56 -20.44
CA PHE A 606 -9.20 7.02 -20.75
C PHE A 606 -10.29 8.09 -20.55
N ALA A 607 -10.24 8.81 -19.42
CA ALA A 607 -11.13 9.93 -19.14
C ALA A 607 -10.96 11.08 -20.17
N ASN A 608 -9.73 11.34 -20.60
CA ASN A 608 -9.44 12.34 -21.64
C ASN A 608 -9.97 11.93 -23.03
N ALA A 609 -9.87 10.65 -23.42
CA ALA A 609 -10.42 10.15 -24.68
C ALA A 609 -11.96 10.20 -24.71
N GLN A 610 -12.62 9.85 -23.60
CA GLN A 610 -14.08 9.98 -23.47
C GLN A 610 -14.55 11.44 -23.43
N SER A 611 -13.82 12.34 -22.76
CA SER A 611 -14.17 13.77 -22.72
C SER A 611 -14.02 14.50 -24.07
N ALA A 612 -13.12 14.03 -24.94
CA ALA A 612 -13.01 14.50 -26.32
C ALA A 612 -14.23 14.10 -27.17
N GLU A 613 -14.81 12.91 -26.94
CA GLU A 613 -16.08 12.48 -27.56
C GLU A 613 -17.31 13.15 -26.92
N ALA A 614 -17.33 13.37 -25.60
CA ALA A 614 -18.43 14.02 -24.88
C ALA A 614 -18.64 15.51 -25.25
N LYS A 615 -17.70 16.15 -25.97
CA LYS A 615 -17.94 17.46 -26.59
C LYS A 615 -18.89 17.41 -27.79
N ASN A 616 -19.24 16.22 -28.29
CA ASN A 616 -20.25 16.03 -29.33
C ASN A 616 -21.24 14.91 -28.93
N LYS A 617 -22.42 15.33 -28.47
CA LYS A 617 -23.65 14.56 -28.18
C LYS A 617 -23.86 14.21 -26.69
N ALA A 618 -24.74 15.00 -26.07
CA ALA A 618 -25.41 14.65 -24.83
C ALA A 618 -26.63 13.77 -25.10
N LYS A 619 -26.70 12.60 -24.46
CA LYS A 619 -27.87 11.98 -23.79
C LYS A 619 -27.46 10.61 -23.22
N PRO A 620 -27.76 10.29 -21.94
CA PRO A 620 -27.47 8.96 -21.39
C PRO A 620 -28.64 7.99 -21.67
N GLU A 621 -28.33 6.81 -22.21
CA GLU A 621 -29.24 5.67 -22.28
C GLU A 621 -29.14 4.81 -21.00
N GLN A 622 -30.29 4.29 -20.56
CA GLN A 622 -30.47 3.42 -19.38
C GLN A 622 -30.01 1.99 -19.68
N SER A 623 -29.15 1.42 -18.83
CA SER A 623 -28.96 -0.03 -18.79
C SER A 623 -30.11 -0.72 -18.04
N SER A 624 -30.52 -1.87 -18.56
CA SER A 624 -31.65 -2.68 -18.08
C SER A 624 -31.41 -3.27 -16.70
N SER A 625 -32.33 -3.03 -15.75
CA SER A 625 -32.27 -3.49 -14.36
C SER A 625 -32.56 -5.00 -14.23
N SER A 626 -31.59 -5.77 -13.74
CA SER A 626 -31.86 -7.04 -13.06
C SER A 626 -32.55 -6.76 -11.72
N LYS A 627 -33.46 -7.65 -11.29
CA LYS A 627 -34.15 -7.52 -9.99
C LYS A 627 -33.17 -7.79 -8.85
N ILE A 628 -33.06 -6.86 -7.89
CA ILE A 628 -32.28 -7.03 -6.65
C ILE A 628 -33.05 -7.94 -5.68
N ASP A 629 -32.43 -9.03 -5.23
CA ASP A 629 -33.01 -9.94 -4.23
C ASP A 629 -32.66 -9.48 -2.80
N ILE A 630 -33.58 -8.70 -2.21
CA ILE A 630 -33.41 -8.09 -0.89
C ILE A 630 -33.41 -9.15 0.22
N GLU A 631 -34.23 -10.21 0.09
CA GLU A 631 -34.34 -11.25 1.10
C GLU A 631 -33.10 -12.15 1.13
N ALA A 632 -32.51 -12.43 -0.05
CA ALA A 632 -31.19 -13.07 -0.12
C ALA A 632 -30.12 -12.17 0.52
N ALA A 633 -30.09 -10.88 0.20
CA ALA A 633 -29.12 -9.93 0.75
C ALA A 633 -29.15 -9.83 2.28
N LYS A 634 -30.34 -9.84 2.90
CA LYS A 634 -30.52 -9.83 4.36
C LYS A 634 -30.04 -11.12 5.04
N LYS A 635 -30.04 -12.25 4.33
CA LYS A 635 -29.61 -13.57 4.84
C LYS A 635 -28.12 -13.86 4.61
N MET A 636 -27.42 -13.01 3.86
CA MET A 636 -25.99 -13.18 3.62
C MET A 636 -25.20 -13.09 4.93
N LYS A 637 -24.23 -13.98 5.09
CA LYS A 637 -23.25 -13.92 6.18
C LYS A 637 -22.02 -13.18 5.67
N PHE A 638 -21.52 -12.27 6.48
CA PHE A 638 -20.36 -11.44 6.17
C PHE A 638 -19.24 -11.75 7.16
N GLU A 639 -18.00 -11.55 6.72
CA GLU A 639 -16.83 -11.74 7.56
C GLU A 639 -16.80 -10.72 8.70
N GLN A 640 -16.33 -11.16 9.87
CA GLN A 640 -16.13 -10.29 11.03
C GLN A 640 -14.82 -9.51 10.85
N PHE A 641 -14.83 -8.24 11.27
CA PHE A 641 -13.67 -7.36 11.23
C PHE A 641 -13.13 -7.11 12.64
N GLU A 642 -11.86 -7.46 12.86
CA GLU A 642 -11.17 -7.15 14.12
C GLU A 642 -10.50 -5.77 14.05
N PHE A 643 -10.80 -4.91 15.00
CA PHE A 643 -10.22 -3.57 15.13
C PHE A 643 -9.54 -3.40 16.50
N SER A 644 -8.21 -3.41 16.49
CA SER A 644 -7.39 -3.16 17.68
C SER A 644 -6.94 -1.71 17.71
N TYR A 645 -7.08 -1.06 18.85
CA TYR A 645 -6.70 0.33 19.03
C TYR A 645 -6.10 0.57 20.41
N LYS A 646 -5.27 1.61 20.48
CA LYS A 646 -4.63 2.07 21.72
C LYS A 646 -4.86 3.56 21.91
N GLU A 647 -4.31 4.11 22.98
CA GLU A 647 -4.46 5.52 23.34
C GLU A 647 -4.02 6.44 22.19
N ASN A 648 -2.96 6.08 21.46
CA ASN A 648 -2.50 6.82 20.29
C ASN A 648 -3.52 6.86 19.13
N SER A 649 -4.32 5.81 18.94
CA SER A 649 -5.38 5.77 17.93
C SER A 649 -6.52 6.73 18.31
N VAL A 650 -6.85 6.79 19.60
CA VAL A 650 -7.86 7.71 20.15
C VAL A 650 -7.40 9.16 20.00
N ILE A 651 -6.14 9.44 20.35
CA ILE A 651 -5.53 10.77 20.21
C ILE A 651 -5.49 11.19 18.74
N LEU A 652 -5.06 10.30 17.84
CA LEU A 652 -5.00 10.56 16.40
C LEU A 652 -6.38 10.93 15.84
N TYR A 653 -7.42 10.20 16.25
CA TYR A 653 -8.79 10.54 15.87
C TYR A 653 -9.22 11.91 16.41
N ALA A 654 -8.98 12.19 17.70
CA ALA A 654 -9.32 13.45 18.32
C ALA A 654 -8.68 14.64 17.59
N LEU A 655 -7.38 14.55 17.28
CA LEU A 655 -6.67 15.54 16.46
C LEU A 655 -7.26 15.65 15.05
N GLY A 656 -7.60 14.50 14.44
CA GLY A 656 -8.25 14.43 13.12
C GLY A 656 -9.61 15.12 13.05
N ILE A 657 -10.31 15.28 14.18
CA ILE A 657 -11.56 16.06 14.29
C ILE A 657 -11.36 17.37 15.05
N GLY A 658 -10.16 17.94 14.98
CA GLY A 658 -9.88 19.31 15.39
C GLY A 658 -9.64 19.52 16.90
N ALA A 659 -9.42 18.46 17.69
CA ALA A 659 -8.86 18.64 19.02
C ALA A 659 -7.44 19.22 18.92
N THR A 660 -7.05 20.02 19.90
CA THR A 660 -5.78 20.73 19.92
C THR A 660 -4.95 20.32 21.13
N ARG A 661 -3.72 20.81 21.22
CA ARG A 661 -2.86 20.65 22.40
C ARG A 661 -3.49 21.14 23.72
N ASN A 662 -4.51 21.99 23.66
CA ASN A 662 -5.18 22.53 24.85
C ASN A 662 -6.28 21.60 25.36
N ASP A 663 -6.70 20.62 24.55
CA ASP A 663 -7.74 19.65 24.88
C ASP A 663 -7.13 18.39 25.51
N LEU A 664 -6.38 18.58 26.61
CA LEU A 664 -5.56 17.53 27.22
C LEU A 664 -6.36 16.27 27.58
N GLN A 665 -7.65 16.41 27.90
CA GLN A 665 -8.56 15.29 28.16
C GLN A 665 -8.76 14.35 26.95
N TRP A 666 -8.34 14.75 25.75
CA TRP A 666 -8.46 13.95 24.52
C TRP A 666 -7.12 13.71 23.82
N VAL A 667 -6.10 14.52 24.08
CA VAL A 667 -4.80 14.42 23.38
C VAL A 667 -3.64 14.01 24.28
N TYR A 668 -3.87 13.80 25.58
CA TYR A 668 -2.84 13.37 26.53
C TYR A 668 -3.32 12.21 27.39
N GLU A 669 -2.71 11.04 27.18
CA GLU A 669 -3.10 9.78 27.80
C GLU A 669 -2.93 9.73 29.32
N ASN A 670 -2.08 10.59 29.89
CA ASN A 670 -1.90 10.69 31.35
C ASN A 670 -2.72 11.82 32.00
N ASN A 671 -3.64 12.45 31.25
CA ASN A 671 -4.61 13.35 31.88
C ASN A 671 -5.59 12.53 32.73
N ASP A 672 -5.89 12.98 33.96
CA ASP A 672 -6.82 12.28 34.86
C ASP A 672 -8.24 12.09 34.27
N ASN A 673 -8.60 12.90 33.27
CA ASN A 673 -9.87 12.83 32.54
C ASN A 673 -9.72 12.33 31.10
N PHE A 674 -8.61 11.64 30.77
CA PHE A 674 -8.40 11.09 29.43
C PHE A 674 -9.56 10.18 29.02
N SER A 675 -10.25 10.55 27.94
CA SER A 675 -11.46 9.87 27.48
C SER A 675 -11.57 9.85 25.96
N VAL A 676 -12.32 8.88 25.45
CA VAL A 676 -12.59 8.74 24.02
C VAL A 676 -13.75 9.65 23.64
N ILE A 677 -13.58 10.47 22.59
CA ILE A 677 -14.70 11.20 21.99
C ILE A 677 -15.67 10.15 21.39
N PRO A 678 -16.95 10.11 21.80
CA PRO A 678 -17.91 9.06 21.44
C PRO A 678 -17.98 8.70 19.95
N THR A 679 -17.81 9.68 19.06
CA THR A 679 -17.86 9.49 17.61
C THR A 679 -16.72 8.63 17.06
N PHE A 680 -15.68 8.31 17.83
CA PHE A 680 -14.67 7.33 17.46
C PHE A 680 -15.27 5.97 17.07
N GLY A 681 -16.44 5.63 17.62
CA GLY A 681 -17.18 4.40 17.29
C GLY A 681 -17.58 4.24 15.81
N VAL A 682 -17.49 5.30 15.00
CA VAL A 682 -17.69 5.21 13.54
C VAL A 682 -16.49 4.63 12.78
N ILE A 683 -15.29 4.65 13.37
CA ILE A 683 -14.06 4.24 12.66
C ILE A 683 -14.09 2.77 12.21
N PRO A 684 -14.41 1.78 13.07
CA PRO A 684 -14.54 0.40 12.62
C PRO A 684 -15.62 0.23 11.55
N ALA A 685 -16.72 0.98 11.66
CA ALA A 685 -17.83 0.94 10.72
C ALA A 685 -17.45 1.49 9.33
N ILE A 686 -16.65 2.57 9.27
CA ILE A 686 -16.16 3.13 8.01
C ILE A 686 -15.19 2.18 7.31
N ILE A 687 -14.21 1.63 8.05
CA ILE A 687 -13.24 0.68 7.49
C ILE A 687 -13.96 -0.53 6.90
N LEU A 688 -14.94 -1.06 7.64
CA LEU A 688 -15.74 -2.19 7.20
C LEU A 688 -16.64 -1.83 6.01
N SER A 689 -17.30 -0.67 6.04
CA SER A 689 -18.18 -0.23 4.94
C SER A 689 -17.41 -0.09 3.62
N ASN A 690 -16.14 0.31 3.68
CA ASN A 690 -15.25 0.38 2.52
C ASN A 690 -14.89 -1.01 1.93
N SER A 691 -14.97 -2.09 2.72
CA SER A 691 -14.74 -3.47 2.27
C SER A 691 -16.02 -4.29 2.09
N PHE A 692 -17.20 -3.67 2.24
CA PHE A 692 -18.48 -4.35 2.13
C PHE A 692 -18.80 -4.73 0.67
N PRO A 693 -19.23 -5.97 0.37
CA PRO A 693 -19.37 -6.49 -1.00
C PRO A 693 -20.66 -5.98 -1.69
N LEU A 694 -20.74 -4.66 -1.92
CA LEU A 694 -21.93 -3.99 -2.47
C LEU A 694 -22.34 -4.52 -3.85
N THR A 695 -21.38 -4.85 -4.72
CA THR A 695 -21.65 -5.36 -6.08
C THR A 695 -22.27 -6.76 -6.07
N SER A 696 -21.95 -7.58 -5.06
CA SER A 696 -22.58 -8.90 -4.90
C SER A 696 -24.06 -8.80 -4.52
N ILE A 697 -24.50 -7.66 -4.00
CA ILE A 697 -25.87 -7.41 -3.55
C ILE A 697 -26.65 -6.59 -4.59
N LEU A 698 -26.04 -5.52 -5.11
CA LEU A 698 -26.70 -4.52 -5.96
C LEU A 698 -26.42 -4.69 -7.45
N GLY A 699 -25.57 -5.64 -7.83
CA GLY A 699 -25.01 -5.71 -9.19
C GLY A 699 -23.96 -4.63 -9.43
N ASP A 700 -23.51 -4.52 -10.68
CA ASP A 700 -22.44 -3.62 -11.06
C ASP A 700 -22.91 -2.15 -11.11
N PHE A 701 -22.14 -1.25 -10.49
CA PHE A 701 -22.40 0.19 -10.52
C PHE A 701 -21.10 1.00 -10.42
N ASN A 702 -21.15 2.25 -10.87
CA ASN A 702 -20.00 3.16 -10.76
C ASN A 702 -19.76 3.55 -9.29
N LEU A 703 -18.63 3.14 -8.71
CA LEU A 703 -18.27 3.46 -7.32
C LEU A 703 -18.12 4.98 -7.06
N MET A 704 -17.81 5.80 -8.07
CA MET A 704 -17.78 7.27 -7.94
C MET A 704 -19.18 7.87 -7.78
N MET A 705 -20.22 7.08 -8.03
CA MET A 705 -21.61 7.44 -7.81
C MET A 705 -22.11 7.05 -6.41
N LEU A 706 -21.28 6.37 -5.62
CA LEU A 706 -21.51 6.03 -4.22
C LEU A 706 -21.33 7.27 -3.35
N LEU A 707 -22.37 7.62 -2.61
CA LEU A 707 -22.36 8.70 -1.64
C LEU A 707 -22.68 8.13 -0.26
N HIS A 708 -21.89 8.50 0.74
CA HIS A 708 -22.26 8.29 2.13
C HIS A 708 -23.42 9.23 2.46
N GLY A 709 -24.62 8.68 2.71
CA GLY A 709 -25.84 9.46 2.87
C GLY A 709 -26.10 9.84 4.33
N GLU A 710 -26.30 8.84 5.19
CA GLU A 710 -26.64 9.03 6.60
C GLU A 710 -25.82 8.10 7.48
N GLN A 711 -25.45 8.59 8.67
CA GLN A 711 -24.75 7.83 9.70
C GLN A 711 -25.52 7.88 11.01
N TYR A 712 -25.65 6.73 11.65
CA TYR A 712 -26.11 6.56 13.02
C TYR A 712 -25.08 5.77 13.83
N LEU A 713 -24.87 6.16 15.08
CA LEU A 713 -24.05 5.47 16.07
C LEU A 713 -24.79 5.48 17.41
N GLU A 714 -24.98 4.32 18.03
CA GLU A 714 -25.51 4.19 19.39
C GLU A 714 -24.51 3.47 20.28
N LEU A 715 -24.16 4.10 21.40
CA LEU A 715 -23.32 3.53 22.43
C LEU A 715 -24.17 2.71 23.40
N LYS A 716 -23.78 1.45 23.61
CA LYS A 716 -24.30 0.62 24.71
C LYS A 716 -23.44 0.77 25.96
N LYS A 717 -22.15 1.09 25.79
CA LYS A 717 -21.19 1.41 26.85
C LYS A 717 -20.23 2.51 26.36
N PRO A 718 -19.61 3.28 27.27
CA PRO A 718 -18.48 4.14 26.92
C PRO A 718 -17.36 3.33 26.25
N ILE A 719 -16.77 3.89 25.19
CA ILE A 719 -15.66 3.26 24.47
C ILE A 719 -14.41 3.31 25.36
N PRO A 720 -13.73 2.18 25.63
CA PRO A 720 -12.49 2.20 26.42
C PRO A 720 -11.37 2.90 25.65
N THR A 721 -10.35 3.41 26.33
CA THR A 721 -9.24 4.16 25.72
C THR A 721 -8.26 3.31 24.93
N SER A 722 -8.31 1.99 25.12
CA SER A 722 -7.62 0.97 24.32
C SER A 722 -8.43 -0.32 24.37
N GLY A 723 -8.27 -1.17 23.36
CA GLY A 723 -8.98 -2.44 23.30
C GLY A 723 -8.98 -3.06 21.92
N LYS A 724 -9.67 -4.21 21.83
CA LYS A 724 -9.92 -4.92 20.58
C LYS A 724 -11.43 -5.08 20.41
N LEU A 725 -11.92 -4.69 19.24
CA LEU A 725 -13.33 -4.79 18.87
C LEU A 725 -13.51 -5.81 17.76
N ILE A 726 -14.61 -6.55 17.81
CA ILE A 726 -15.05 -7.45 16.73
C ILE A 726 -16.33 -6.86 16.14
N SER A 727 -16.27 -6.43 14.89
CA SER A 727 -17.39 -5.77 14.19
C SER A 727 -18.02 -6.73 13.19
N THR A 728 -19.33 -6.93 13.33
CA THR A 728 -20.11 -7.84 12.46
C THR A 728 -21.16 -7.04 11.68
N PRO A 729 -21.11 -7.05 10.34
CA PRO A 729 -22.04 -6.31 9.51
C PRO A 729 -23.24 -7.16 9.06
N HIS A 730 -24.34 -6.50 8.72
CA HIS A 730 -25.51 -7.11 8.08
C HIS A 730 -26.27 -6.08 7.26
N VAL A 731 -27.03 -6.53 6.25
CA VAL A 731 -27.92 -5.65 5.48
C VAL A 731 -29.21 -5.43 6.28
N ILE A 732 -29.56 -4.18 6.53
CA ILE A 732 -30.83 -3.80 7.20
C ILE A 732 -31.94 -3.65 6.17
N ASP A 733 -31.70 -2.88 5.11
CA ASP A 733 -32.70 -2.63 4.06
C ASP A 733 -32.06 -2.15 2.75
N ILE A 734 -32.77 -2.31 1.64
CA ILE A 734 -32.38 -1.80 0.32
C ILE A 734 -33.58 -1.08 -0.28
N LEU A 735 -33.42 0.20 -0.59
CA LEU A 735 -34.50 1.07 -1.01
C LEU A 735 -34.28 1.55 -2.45
N ASP A 736 -35.34 1.47 -3.25
CA ASP A 736 -35.40 2.05 -4.59
C ASP A 736 -35.74 3.55 -4.50
N LYS A 737 -34.79 4.41 -4.83
CA LYS A 737 -34.97 5.87 -4.84
C LYS A 737 -35.22 6.41 -6.25
N GLY A 738 -35.72 5.58 -7.16
CA GLY A 738 -36.07 5.93 -8.53
C GLY A 738 -34.83 6.04 -9.42
N LYS A 739 -34.01 7.08 -9.25
CA LYS A 739 -32.77 7.26 -10.02
C LYS A 739 -31.53 6.67 -9.34
N GLY A 740 -31.71 5.93 -8.25
CA GLY A 740 -30.62 5.35 -7.48
C GLY A 740 -31.12 4.34 -6.43
N VAL A 741 -30.19 3.69 -5.77
CA VAL A 741 -30.44 2.74 -4.68
C VAL A 741 -29.87 3.30 -3.38
N SER A 742 -30.57 3.09 -2.28
CA SER A 742 -30.04 3.32 -0.93
C SER A 742 -29.97 1.98 -0.19
N ILE A 743 -28.75 1.53 0.12
CA ILE A 743 -28.53 0.34 0.95
C ILE A 743 -28.17 0.79 2.37
N ILE A 744 -28.80 0.15 3.35
CA ILE A 744 -28.60 0.42 4.77
C ILE A 744 -27.90 -0.78 5.39
N ILE A 745 -26.72 -0.54 5.97
CA ILE A 745 -25.87 -1.56 6.56
C ILE A 745 -25.83 -1.34 8.07
N GLY A 746 -26.15 -2.37 8.84
CA GLY A 746 -26.02 -2.40 10.29
C GLY A 746 -24.72 -3.06 10.71
N ILE A 747 -24.01 -2.49 11.67
CA ILE A 747 -22.72 -3.02 12.16
C ILE A 747 -22.77 -3.06 13.68
N THR A 748 -22.59 -4.24 14.26
CA THR A 748 -22.52 -4.44 15.72
C THR A 748 -21.08 -4.68 16.11
N SER A 749 -20.56 -3.88 17.05
CA SER A 749 -19.18 -4.01 17.55
C SER A 749 -19.17 -4.49 18.99
N THR A 750 -18.54 -5.64 19.24
CA THR A 750 -18.37 -6.23 20.57
C THR A 750 -16.94 -6.14 21.06
N ASP A 751 -16.72 -6.21 22.36
CA ASP A 751 -15.39 -6.47 22.93
C ASP A 751 -14.99 -7.95 22.81
N GLU A 752 -13.81 -8.29 23.31
CA GLU A 752 -13.27 -9.66 23.31
C GLU A 752 -14.09 -10.66 24.17
N LYS A 753 -14.97 -10.15 25.05
CA LYS A 753 -15.88 -10.98 25.87
C LYS A 753 -17.25 -11.17 25.19
N GLY A 754 -17.45 -10.57 24.02
CA GLY A 754 -18.71 -10.60 23.28
C GLY A 754 -19.74 -9.59 23.79
N GLU A 755 -19.37 -8.65 24.66
CA GLU A 755 -20.28 -7.59 25.08
C GLU A 755 -20.38 -6.51 24.00
N VAL A 756 -21.61 -6.14 23.62
CA VAL A 756 -21.82 -5.06 22.64
C VAL A 756 -21.41 -3.72 23.23
N ILE A 757 -20.47 -3.04 22.57
CA ILE A 757 -20.00 -1.71 22.96
C ILE A 757 -20.80 -0.63 22.23
N PHE A 758 -20.99 -0.78 20.92
CA PHE A 758 -21.81 0.13 20.12
C PHE A 758 -22.34 -0.53 18.85
N VAL A 759 -23.37 0.10 18.27
CA VAL A 759 -23.96 -0.28 16.98
C VAL A 759 -23.95 0.92 16.04
N ASN A 760 -23.69 0.66 14.76
CA ASN A 760 -23.74 1.66 13.70
C ASN A 760 -24.80 1.28 12.67
N GLU A 761 -25.48 2.28 12.10
CA GLU A 761 -26.19 2.14 10.83
C GLU A 761 -25.66 3.15 9.83
N THR A 762 -25.28 2.67 8.65
CA THR A 762 -24.77 3.51 7.56
C THR A 762 -25.66 3.35 6.35
N SER A 763 -26.13 4.47 5.80
CA SER A 763 -26.86 4.51 4.52
C SER A 763 -25.91 4.94 3.40
N LEU A 764 -25.71 4.06 2.43
CA LEU A 764 -24.98 4.35 1.21
C LEU A 764 -25.95 4.55 0.05
N TYR A 765 -25.82 5.67 -0.66
CA TYR A 765 -26.66 6.02 -1.79
C TYR A 765 -25.87 5.91 -3.09
N ILE A 766 -26.33 5.02 -3.99
CA ILE A 766 -25.73 4.78 -5.29
C ILE A 766 -26.62 5.41 -6.36
N ARG A 767 -26.11 6.42 -7.06
CA ARG A 767 -26.81 7.03 -8.20
C ARG A 767 -26.70 6.13 -9.44
N GLY A 768 -27.76 6.08 -10.24
CA GLY A 768 -27.75 5.47 -11.58
C GLY A 768 -28.37 4.07 -11.68
N ILE A 769 -28.59 3.37 -10.56
CA ILE A 769 -29.02 1.95 -10.55
C ILE A 769 -30.41 1.70 -9.92
N GLY A 770 -31.24 2.75 -9.80
CA GLY A 770 -32.61 2.63 -9.26
C GLY A 770 -33.66 2.28 -10.32
N GLY A 771 -34.93 2.26 -9.93
CA GLY A 771 -36.07 2.11 -10.86
C GLY A 771 -36.50 0.67 -11.12
N TYR A 772 -36.06 -0.27 -10.29
CA TYR A 772 -36.39 -1.69 -10.38
C TYR A 772 -37.72 -2.06 -9.69
N GLY A 773 -38.43 -1.07 -9.14
CA GLY A 773 -39.75 -1.25 -8.52
C GLY A 773 -39.70 -1.72 -7.07
N GLY A 774 -38.58 -1.52 -6.38
CA GLY A 774 -38.39 -1.87 -4.98
C GLY A 774 -39.08 -0.92 -3.99
N LYS A 775 -38.96 -1.23 -2.69
CA LYS A 775 -39.49 -0.39 -1.60
C LYS A 775 -38.85 1.00 -1.62
N LYS A 776 -39.64 2.07 -1.63
CA LYS A 776 -39.12 3.46 -1.73
C LYS A 776 -38.70 4.07 -0.38
N THR A 777 -39.34 3.64 0.70
CA THR A 777 -39.17 4.18 2.06
C THR A 777 -38.86 3.04 3.01
N GLY A 778 -37.87 3.22 3.88
CA GLY A 778 -37.54 2.24 4.92
C GLY A 778 -38.54 2.27 6.07
N GLU A 779 -38.44 1.28 6.95
CA GLU A 779 -39.20 1.26 8.21
C GLU A 779 -38.64 2.27 9.20
N ASP A 780 -39.51 2.76 10.08
CA ASP A 780 -39.08 3.61 11.19
C ASP A 780 -38.36 2.75 12.25
N ARG A 781 -37.07 3.00 12.44
CA ARG A 781 -36.20 2.37 13.45
C ARG A 781 -35.86 3.34 14.58
N GLY A 782 -36.70 4.35 14.80
CA GLY A 782 -36.55 5.32 15.88
C GLY A 782 -35.42 6.31 15.61
N ALA A 783 -34.45 6.41 16.54
CA ALA A 783 -33.40 7.43 16.49
C ALA A 783 -32.55 7.37 15.20
N ALA A 784 -32.34 6.17 14.64
CA ALA A 784 -31.58 5.97 13.41
C ALA A 784 -32.25 6.59 12.16
N THR A 785 -33.58 6.65 12.12
CA THR A 785 -34.38 7.13 10.97
C THR A 785 -35.08 8.47 11.23
N ALA A 786 -34.90 9.05 12.43
CA ALA A 786 -35.54 10.29 12.82
C ALA A 786 -35.13 11.47 11.92
N GLN A 787 -36.12 12.28 11.53
CA GLN A 787 -35.92 13.45 10.65
C GLN A 787 -35.20 14.61 11.35
N ASN A 788 -35.30 14.70 12.69
CA ASN A 788 -34.64 15.71 13.53
C ASN A 788 -34.69 17.13 12.93
N VAL A 789 -35.89 17.58 12.58
CA VAL A 789 -36.10 18.91 11.99
C VAL A 789 -35.76 19.97 13.05
N PRO A 790 -34.84 20.92 12.77
CA PRO A 790 -34.54 22.01 13.70
C PRO A 790 -35.80 22.80 14.08
N PRO A 791 -36.01 23.11 15.37
CA PRO A 791 -37.09 23.98 15.81
C PRO A 791 -37.05 25.35 15.13
N LYS A 792 -38.23 25.94 14.83
CA LYS A 792 -38.35 27.29 14.25
C LYS A 792 -38.11 28.39 15.31
N ARG A 793 -36.97 28.33 16.00
CA ARG A 793 -36.47 29.30 17.00
C ARG A 793 -34.94 29.38 16.91
N ALA A 794 -34.35 30.40 17.54
CA ALA A 794 -32.89 30.52 17.60
C ALA A 794 -32.25 29.27 18.28
N PRO A 795 -31.03 28.86 17.85
CA PRO A 795 -30.28 27.79 18.53
C PRO A 795 -30.00 28.14 19.99
N ASP A 796 -30.04 27.14 20.87
CA ASP A 796 -29.66 27.27 22.28
C ASP A 796 -28.14 27.41 22.46
N ALA A 797 -27.37 26.85 21.52
CA ALA A 797 -25.93 27.01 21.45
C ALA A 797 -25.45 27.01 20.00
N VAL A 798 -24.38 27.76 19.75
CA VAL A 798 -23.66 27.78 18.48
C VAL A 798 -22.17 27.65 18.79
N VAL A 799 -21.49 26.75 18.09
CA VAL A 799 -20.03 26.58 18.17
C VAL A 799 -19.46 26.66 16.76
N GLN A 800 -18.46 27.53 16.57
CA GLN A 800 -17.72 27.64 15.32
C GLN A 800 -16.32 27.05 15.48
N GLU A 801 -15.89 26.25 14.52
CA GLU A 801 -14.55 25.69 14.46
C GLU A 801 -14.03 25.75 13.03
N LYS A 802 -12.88 26.42 12.84
CA LYS A 802 -12.20 26.48 11.56
C LYS A 802 -11.35 25.23 11.37
N THR A 803 -11.59 24.50 10.29
CA THR A 803 -10.76 23.34 9.93
C THR A 803 -9.40 23.79 9.40
N SER A 804 -8.35 22.98 9.57
CA SER A 804 -7.07 23.25 8.90
C SER A 804 -7.11 22.80 7.43
N GLU A 805 -6.16 23.28 6.61
CA GLU A 805 -6.01 22.81 5.23
C GLU A 805 -5.60 21.33 5.19
N GLU A 806 -4.84 20.88 6.19
CA GLU A 806 -4.38 19.49 6.37
C GLU A 806 -5.41 18.59 7.06
N GLN A 807 -6.59 19.11 7.43
CA GLN A 807 -7.55 18.38 8.27
C GLN A 807 -7.95 17.04 7.66
N ALA A 808 -8.16 16.99 6.34
CA ALA A 808 -8.47 15.76 5.62
C ALA A 808 -7.28 14.79 5.60
N ALA A 809 -6.05 15.30 5.45
CA ALA A 809 -4.82 14.52 5.46
C ALA A 809 -4.54 13.90 6.85
N LEU A 810 -4.95 14.56 7.93
CA LEU A 810 -4.86 14.05 9.29
C LEU A 810 -5.98 13.05 9.61
N TYR A 811 -7.24 13.39 9.33
CA TYR A 811 -8.39 12.55 9.65
C TYR A 811 -8.32 11.16 8.99
N ARG A 812 -7.89 11.10 7.72
CA ARG A 812 -7.77 9.83 6.98
C ARG A 812 -6.89 8.78 7.66
N LEU A 813 -5.90 9.21 8.45
CA LEU A 813 -5.03 8.31 9.23
C LEU A 813 -5.78 7.53 10.30
N SER A 814 -7.01 7.95 10.64
CA SER A 814 -7.90 7.21 11.54
C SER A 814 -8.52 5.98 10.90
N GLY A 815 -8.51 5.84 9.56
CA GLY A 815 -8.94 4.60 8.88
C GLY A 815 -9.61 4.78 7.52
N ASP A 816 -10.02 5.99 7.13
CA ASP A 816 -10.65 6.25 5.82
C ASP A 816 -9.61 6.76 4.81
N MET A 817 -9.09 5.85 3.99
CA MET A 817 -7.99 6.17 3.07
C MET A 817 -8.45 6.63 1.69
N ASN A 818 -9.75 6.91 1.51
CA ASN A 818 -10.33 7.27 0.21
C ASN A 818 -9.61 8.47 -0.44
N PRO A 819 -9.10 8.33 -1.67
CA PRO A 819 -8.29 9.36 -2.31
C PRO A 819 -9.05 10.64 -2.65
N LEU A 820 -10.40 10.63 -2.69
CA LEU A 820 -11.24 11.83 -2.86
C LEU A 820 -10.89 12.97 -1.88
N HIS A 821 -10.33 12.62 -0.73
CA HIS A 821 -10.05 13.53 0.37
C HIS A 821 -8.61 14.06 0.40
N ILE A 822 -7.75 13.66 -0.54
CA ILE A 822 -6.36 14.11 -0.56
C ILE A 822 -5.78 14.31 -1.97
N ASP A 823 -6.21 13.53 -2.95
CA ASP A 823 -5.72 13.58 -4.31
C ASP A 823 -6.63 14.47 -5.18
N PRO A 824 -6.13 15.60 -5.72
CA PRO A 824 -6.90 16.49 -6.58
C PRO A 824 -7.48 15.79 -7.82
N ASN A 825 -6.75 14.85 -8.42
CA ASN A 825 -7.20 14.16 -9.65
C ASN A 825 -8.39 13.26 -9.33
N MET A 826 -8.30 12.49 -8.25
CA MET A 826 -9.38 11.62 -7.80
C MET A 826 -10.60 12.44 -7.36
N SER A 827 -10.40 13.55 -6.66
CA SER A 827 -11.50 14.45 -6.28
C SER A 827 -12.21 15.05 -7.49
N ALA A 828 -11.46 15.43 -8.54
CA ALA A 828 -12.01 15.89 -9.80
C ALA A 828 -12.86 14.82 -10.50
N MET A 829 -12.43 13.55 -10.49
CA MET A 829 -13.24 12.43 -11.01
C MET A 829 -14.55 12.26 -10.23
N GLY A 830 -14.58 12.59 -8.93
CA GLY A 830 -15.79 12.63 -8.11
C GLY A 830 -16.69 13.85 -8.35
N GLY A 831 -16.28 14.77 -9.22
CA GLY A 831 -16.98 16.02 -9.53
C GLY A 831 -16.65 17.18 -8.58
N PHE A 832 -15.59 17.09 -7.79
CA PHE A 832 -15.15 18.15 -6.87
C PHE A 832 -13.97 18.93 -7.44
N LYS A 833 -13.95 20.26 -7.24
CA LYS A 833 -12.88 21.11 -7.80
C LYS A 833 -11.54 20.93 -7.08
N VAL A 834 -11.59 20.53 -5.81
CA VAL A 834 -10.44 20.29 -4.93
C VAL A 834 -10.80 19.16 -3.95
N PRO A 835 -9.81 18.50 -3.31
CA PRO A 835 -10.06 17.53 -2.26
C PRO A 835 -11.05 18.03 -1.20
N ILE A 836 -12.08 17.24 -0.95
CA ILE A 836 -13.10 17.55 0.06
C ILE A 836 -12.74 16.92 1.41
N LEU A 837 -13.19 17.51 2.51
CA LEU A 837 -13.12 16.92 3.83
C LEU A 837 -14.06 15.70 3.92
N HIS A 838 -13.65 14.69 4.67
CA HIS A 838 -14.49 13.52 4.95
C HIS A 838 -15.79 13.96 5.63
N GLY A 839 -16.94 13.50 5.16
CA GLY A 839 -18.21 13.78 5.83
C GLY A 839 -18.22 13.28 7.29
N MET A 840 -17.51 12.19 7.56
CA MET A 840 -17.34 11.65 8.91
C MET A 840 -16.40 12.48 9.80
N CYS A 841 -15.49 13.27 9.22
CA CYS A 841 -14.75 14.28 9.96
C CYS A 841 -15.69 15.42 10.39
N THR A 842 -16.51 15.94 9.48
CA THR A 842 -17.55 16.94 9.80
C THR A 842 -18.54 16.43 10.86
N PHE A 843 -18.96 15.17 10.75
CA PHE A 843 -19.78 14.49 11.74
C PHE A 843 -19.09 14.42 13.11
N GLY A 844 -17.81 14.03 13.14
CA GLY A 844 -17.00 13.97 14.36
C GLY A 844 -16.80 15.34 15.02
N ILE A 845 -16.47 16.39 14.25
CA ILE A 845 -16.34 17.76 14.76
C ILE A 845 -17.66 18.23 15.38
N SER A 846 -18.77 18.04 14.68
CA SER A 846 -20.10 18.45 15.17
C SER A 846 -20.51 17.65 16.42
N GLY A 847 -20.22 16.35 16.45
CA GLY A 847 -20.44 15.49 17.61
C GLY A 847 -19.58 15.89 18.82
N LYS A 848 -18.31 16.25 18.59
CA LYS A 848 -17.40 16.80 19.61
C LYS A 848 -17.94 18.09 20.21
N HIS A 849 -18.49 19.00 19.40
CA HIS A 849 -19.10 20.23 19.90
C HIS A 849 -20.29 19.94 20.83
N VAL A 850 -21.18 19.02 20.45
CA VAL A 850 -22.32 18.63 21.30
C VAL A 850 -21.83 17.92 22.57
N PHE A 851 -20.85 17.04 22.44
CA PHE A 851 -20.24 16.31 23.56
C PHE A 851 -19.62 17.25 24.60
N ALA A 852 -18.83 18.23 24.15
CA ALA A 852 -18.27 19.26 25.03
C ALA A 852 -19.37 20.13 25.66
N LYS A 853 -20.34 20.57 24.85
CA LYS A 853 -21.35 21.53 25.30
C LYS A 853 -22.38 20.95 26.27
N TYR A 854 -22.84 19.73 26.02
CA TYR A 854 -23.98 19.14 26.72
C TYR A 854 -23.67 17.88 27.53
N CYS A 855 -22.51 17.24 27.31
CA CYS A 855 -22.05 16.12 28.13
C CYS A 855 -20.93 16.48 29.10
N ASN A 856 -20.40 17.72 29.06
CA ASN A 856 -19.24 18.13 29.85
C ASN A 856 -18.07 17.13 29.73
N ASN A 857 -17.86 16.59 28.53
CA ASN A 857 -16.88 15.55 28.21
C ASN A 857 -17.06 14.21 28.96
N ASP A 858 -18.21 13.93 29.59
CA ASP A 858 -18.50 12.62 30.18
C ASP A 858 -19.10 11.67 29.13
N PRO A 859 -18.35 10.64 28.66
CA PRO A 859 -18.85 9.71 27.64
C PRO A 859 -20.06 8.90 28.10
N LYS A 860 -20.36 8.82 29.40
CA LYS A 860 -21.55 8.13 29.91
C LYS A 860 -22.85 8.85 29.58
N LEU A 861 -22.80 10.16 29.33
CA LEU A 861 -23.98 10.96 29.01
C LEU A 861 -24.33 10.91 27.51
N PHE A 862 -23.40 10.48 26.65
CA PHE A 862 -23.61 10.42 25.21
C PHE A 862 -24.21 9.05 24.83
N LYS A 863 -25.48 9.03 24.43
CA LYS A 863 -26.19 7.79 24.09
C LYS A 863 -26.07 7.43 22.62
N SER A 864 -26.40 8.35 21.73
CA SER A 864 -26.35 8.12 20.30
C SER A 864 -26.21 9.40 19.51
N ILE A 865 -25.74 9.30 18.28
CA ILE A 865 -25.67 10.40 17.32
C ILE A 865 -26.16 9.94 15.95
N LYS A 866 -26.94 10.80 15.30
CA LYS A 866 -27.43 10.63 13.94
C LYS A 866 -27.13 11.87 13.11
N GLY A 867 -26.85 11.72 11.82
CA GLY A 867 -26.72 12.86 10.91
C GLY A 867 -26.77 12.46 9.43
N ARG A 868 -27.27 13.37 8.59
CA ARG A 868 -27.32 13.23 7.14
C ARG A 868 -26.35 14.21 6.48
N LEU A 869 -25.48 13.69 5.64
CA LEU A 869 -24.53 14.48 4.87
C LEU A 869 -25.26 15.16 3.71
N ALA A 870 -25.25 16.49 3.70
CA ALA A 870 -26.05 17.31 2.81
C ALA A 870 -25.21 18.06 1.75
N ALA A 871 -23.96 18.39 2.07
CA ALA A 871 -23.06 19.09 1.16
C ALA A 871 -21.58 18.81 1.49
N PRO A 872 -20.67 18.87 0.48
CA PRO A 872 -19.25 18.75 0.72
C PRO A 872 -18.69 19.95 1.49
N VAL A 873 -17.74 19.68 2.39
CA VAL A 873 -16.92 20.67 3.11
C VAL A 873 -15.52 20.63 2.49
N TYR A 874 -14.87 21.78 2.34
CA TYR A 874 -13.48 21.86 1.91
C TYR A 874 -12.57 22.13 3.13
N PRO A 875 -11.39 21.47 3.23
CA PRO A 875 -10.43 21.77 4.29
C PRO A 875 -10.06 23.27 4.29
N GLY A 876 -9.98 23.87 5.48
CA GLY A 876 -9.79 25.31 5.66
C GLY A 876 -11.10 26.09 5.91
N GLU A 877 -12.26 25.52 5.59
CA GLU A 877 -13.58 26.15 5.84
C GLU A 877 -13.96 26.08 7.33
N THR A 878 -14.86 26.99 7.73
CA THR A 878 -15.36 27.13 9.09
C THR A 878 -16.71 26.44 9.25
N LEU A 879 -16.77 25.52 10.21
CA LEU A 879 -17.97 24.78 10.56
C LEU A 879 -18.67 25.44 11.74
N GLU A 880 -19.93 25.85 11.55
CA GLU A 880 -20.82 26.35 12.59
C GLU A 880 -21.85 25.27 12.96
N THR A 881 -21.72 24.67 14.14
CA THR A 881 -22.70 23.73 14.68
C THR A 881 -23.74 24.48 15.50
N GLN A 882 -24.98 24.50 15.01
CA GLN A 882 -26.15 25.09 15.67
C GLN A 882 -26.92 24.00 16.40
N MET A 883 -27.24 24.21 17.67
CA MET A 883 -27.78 23.16 18.55
C MET A 883 -29.03 23.65 19.28
N TRP A 884 -30.06 22.80 19.33
CA TRP A 884 -31.32 23.01 20.05
C TRP A 884 -31.54 21.84 21.00
N LYS A 885 -31.73 22.15 22.29
CA LYS A 885 -32.02 21.17 23.33
C LYS A 885 -33.52 20.98 23.46
N GLU A 886 -33.98 19.76 23.16
CA GLU A 886 -35.36 19.30 23.31
C GLU A 886 -35.36 18.10 24.27
N GLY A 887 -35.54 18.38 25.57
CA GLY A 887 -35.44 17.35 26.62
C GLY A 887 -34.04 16.75 26.73
N ASN A 888 -33.93 15.43 26.54
CA ASN A 888 -32.66 14.69 26.52
C ASN A 888 -32.05 14.57 25.11
N LYS A 889 -32.60 15.27 24.12
CA LYS A 889 -32.16 15.23 22.74
C LYS A 889 -31.62 16.59 22.32
N ILE A 890 -30.43 16.61 21.74
CA ILE A 890 -29.82 17.80 21.15
C ILE A 890 -29.98 17.68 19.64
N ILE A 891 -30.96 18.36 19.07
CA ILE A 891 -31.10 18.48 17.62
C ILE A 891 -30.02 19.46 17.16
N PHE A 892 -29.31 19.15 16.08
CA PHE A 892 -28.29 20.05 15.56
C PHE A 892 -28.23 20.03 14.03
N GLN A 893 -27.62 21.07 13.48
CA GLN A 893 -27.19 21.13 12.09
C GLN A 893 -25.84 21.82 12.01
N THR A 894 -25.09 21.55 10.94
CA THR A 894 -23.78 22.16 10.72
C THR A 894 -23.79 22.92 9.41
N ARG A 895 -23.39 24.19 9.48
CA ARG A 895 -23.32 25.13 8.38
C ARG A 895 -21.87 25.49 8.08
N ILE A 896 -21.56 25.64 6.81
CA ILE A 896 -20.30 26.18 6.32
C ILE A 896 -20.44 27.70 6.30
N VAL A 897 -19.67 28.41 7.12
CA VAL A 897 -19.84 29.85 7.34
C VAL A 897 -19.56 30.64 6.06
N GLU A 898 -18.51 30.28 5.34
CA GLU A 898 -18.03 30.99 4.15
C GLU A 898 -19.01 30.93 2.97
N ARG A 899 -19.77 29.84 2.86
CA ARG A 899 -20.69 29.59 1.74
C ARG A 899 -22.16 29.63 2.10
N ASP A 900 -22.48 29.77 3.38
CA ASP A 900 -23.85 29.70 3.91
C ASP A 900 -24.60 28.42 3.49
N VAL A 901 -23.90 27.28 3.54
CA VAL A 901 -24.44 25.97 3.11
C VAL A 901 -24.54 25.03 4.30
N ILE A 902 -25.70 24.38 4.48
CA ILE A 902 -25.85 23.30 5.45
C ILE A 902 -25.17 22.03 4.92
N CYS A 903 -24.13 21.57 5.61
CA CYS A 903 -23.36 20.38 5.23
C CYS A 903 -23.76 19.12 6.01
N LEU A 904 -24.32 19.28 7.21
CA LEU A 904 -24.85 18.19 8.03
C LEU A 904 -26.24 18.60 8.53
N ASN A 905 -27.26 17.81 8.22
CA ASN A 905 -28.64 18.07 8.61
C ASN A 905 -29.32 16.82 9.17
N ALA A 906 -30.60 16.98 9.53
CA ALA A 906 -31.41 15.93 10.12
C ALA A 906 -30.68 15.22 11.29
N ALA A 907 -29.90 15.99 12.06
CA ALA A 907 -28.92 15.46 13.00
C ALA A 907 -29.37 15.67 14.44
N ALA A 908 -29.06 14.69 15.29
CA ALA A 908 -29.32 14.80 16.72
C ALA A 908 -28.36 13.92 17.53
N VAL A 909 -28.04 14.37 18.74
CA VAL A 909 -27.47 13.53 19.79
C VAL A 909 -28.55 13.23 20.81
N GLU A 910 -28.75 11.96 21.16
CA GLU A 910 -29.51 11.61 22.36
C GLU A 910 -28.56 11.47 23.53
N LEU A 911 -29.00 12.00 24.67
CA LEU A 911 -28.30 11.92 25.93
C LEU A 911 -28.93 10.83 26.80
N ASN A 912 -28.09 10.13 27.54
CA ASN A 912 -28.56 9.27 28.62
C ASN A 912 -29.15 10.17 29.71
N VAL A 913 -30.45 9.99 29.98
CA VAL A 913 -31.10 10.62 31.13
C VAL A 913 -30.56 9.92 32.37
N PRO A 914 -30.08 10.64 33.39
CA PRO A 914 -29.83 10.02 34.68
C PRO A 914 -31.18 9.46 35.22
N GLY A 915 -31.41 8.16 35.08
CA GLY A 915 -32.54 7.45 35.71
C GLY A 915 -33.62 6.82 34.82
N ALA A 916 -33.26 6.03 33.80
CA ALA A 916 -34.18 5.05 33.20
C ALA A 916 -33.57 3.63 33.21
N SER A 917 -33.49 3.03 34.39
CA SER A 917 -33.49 1.58 34.54
C SER A 917 -34.81 1.18 35.20
N THR A 918 -35.33 0.05 34.74
CA THR A 918 -36.54 -0.64 35.18
C THR A 918 -36.77 -0.66 36.69
N GLU A 919 -38.05 -0.56 37.04
CA GLU A 919 -38.66 -0.56 38.37
C GLU A 919 -37.88 -1.27 39.48
N ILE A 920 -37.49 -0.52 40.53
CA ILE A 920 -37.39 -1.04 41.90
C ILE A 920 -38.03 -0.03 42.86
N LYS A 921 -38.90 -0.56 43.71
CA LYS A 921 -39.85 0.10 44.62
C LYS A 921 -39.26 1.24 45.47
N LYS A 922 -40.08 2.28 45.65
CA LYS A 922 -40.00 3.32 46.70
C LYS A 922 -39.69 2.70 48.07
N ALA A 923 -38.65 3.21 48.73
CA ALA A 923 -38.56 3.27 50.17
C ALA A 923 -38.33 4.73 50.59
N SER A 924 -39.18 5.19 51.50
CA SER A 924 -39.33 6.56 52.01
C SER A 924 -38.14 7.05 52.82
N GLY A 925 -37.60 8.23 52.48
CA GLY A 925 -36.72 9.05 53.32
C GLY A 925 -36.67 10.48 52.77
N GLY A 926 -36.86 11.49 53.63
CA GLY A 926 -37.17 12.88 53.25
C GLY A 926 -36.20 13.56 52.27
N ASN A 927 -36.73 14.51 51.51
CA ASN A 927 -36.04 15.24 50.44
C ASN A 927 -34.77 15.92 50.99
N LEU A 928 -33.60 15.54 50.47
CA LEU A 928 -32.31 16.09 50.90
C LEU A 928 -32.07 17.52 50.41
N ASN A 929 -32.82 17.92 49.38
CA ASN A 929 -32.80 19.27 48.85
C ASN A 929 -33.48 20.25 49.80
N VAL A 930 -32.71 21.13 50.44
CA VAL A 930 -33.26 22.24 51.22
C VAL A 930 -32.99 23.55 50.49
N PRO A 931 -34.04 24.20 49.94
CA PRO A 931 -33.88 25.45 49.19
C PRO A 931 -33.12 26.52 49.98
N GLY A 932 -32.18 27.19 49.32
CA GLY A 932 -31.35 28.23 49.93
C GLY A 932 -30.08 27.71 50.63
N PHE A 933 -29.79 26.41 50.57
CA PHE A 933 -28.54 25.83 51.02
C PHE A 933 -27.86 25.07 49.88
N LYS A 934 -26.72 25.57 49.43
CA LYS A 934 -25.95 24.97 48.34
C LYS A 934 -25.35 23.63 48.75
N ALA A 935 -25.06 23.43 50.04
CA ALA A 935 -24.61 22.16 50.58
C ALA A 935 -25.59 21.00 50.35
N SER A 936 -26.87 21.26 50.06
CA SER A 936 -27.86 20.24 49.71
C SER A 936 -27.35 19.31 48.61
N GLU A 937 -26.68 19.87 47.61
CA GLU A 937 -26.14 19.12 46.46
C GLU A 937 -25.08 18.09 46.91
N VAL A 938 -24.25 18.44 47.90
CA VAL A 938 -23.23 17.53 48.45
C VAL A 938 -23.88 16.35 49.15
N PHE A 939 -24.92 16.58 49.95
CA PHE A 939 -25.62 15.49 50.64
C PHE A 939 -26.45 14.63 49.68
N GLU A 940 -27.04 15.22 48.64
CA GLU A 940 -27.71 14.47 47.56
C GLU A 940 -26.74 13.56 46.82
N GLN A 941 -25.55 14.07 46.47
CA GLN A 941 -24.51 13.25 45.82
C GLN A 941 -24.01 12.13 46.73
N LEU A 942 -23.79 12.42 48.02
CA LEU A 942 -23.40 11.40 48.99
C LEU A 942 -24.48 10.31 49.15
N LYS A 943 -25.76 10.70 49.21
CA LYS A 943 -26.86 9.74 49.30
C LYS A 943 -27.01 8.94 48.00
N ALA A 944 -26.93 9.58 46.84
CA ALA A 944 -26.99 8.89 45.56
C ALA A 944 -25.86 7.85 45.44
N LYS A 945 -24.63 8.21 45.85
CA LYS A 945 -23.49 7.28 45.90
C LYS A 945 -23.72 6.14 46.88
N LEU A 946 -24.28 6.42 48.06
CA LEU A 946 -24.60 5.40 49.04
C LEU A 946 -25.67 4.43 48.51
N ASP A 947 -26.74 4.95 47.93
CA ASP A 947 -27.87 4.18 47.40
C ASP A 947 -27.46 3.34 46.17
N SER A 948 -26.53 3.83 45.34
CA SER A 948 -25.98 3.10 44.19
C SER A 948 -24.88 2.11 44.55
N SER A 949 -24.37 2.13 45.79
CA SER A 949 -23.31 1.21 46.24
C SER A 949 -23.87 -0.17 46.55
N SER A 950 -23.11 -1.21 46.19
CA SER A 950 -23.47 -2.59 46.51
C SER A 950 -23.53 -2.82 48.03
N PRO A 951 -24.29 -3.82 48.52
CA PRO A 951 -24.36 -4.12 49.96
C PRO A 951 -22.98 -4.34 50.60
N SER A 952 -22.05 -4.99 49.89
CA SER A 952 -20.66 -5.19 50.34
C SER A 952 -19.86 -3.90 50.48
N GLU A 953 -20.02 -2.95 49.55
CA GLU A 953 -19.33 -1.65 49.60
C GLU A 953 -19.87 -0.78 50.74
N ARG A 954 -21.19 -0.81 50.96
CA ARG A 954 -21.84 -0.11 52.07
C ARG A 954 -21.35 -0.64 53.43
N GLN A 955 -21.29 -1.96 53.58
CA GLN A 955 -20.75 -2.60 54.78
C GLN A 955 -19.26 -2.29 55.00
N ALA A 956 -18.46 -2.19 53.94
CA ALA A 956 -17.07 -1.77 54.04
C ALA A 956 -16.95 -0.32 54.54
N GLN A 957 -17.80 0.58 54.04
CA GLN A 957 -17.82 1.98 54.46
C GLN A 957 -18.26 2.14 55.93
N VAL A 958 -19.30 1.41 56.36
CA VAL A 958 -19.74 1.35 57.77
C VAL A 958 -18.62 0.85 58.68
N LYS A 959 -17.91 -0.22 58.29
CA LYS A 959 -16.76 -0.75 59.06
C LYS A 959 -15.56 0.21 59.09
N LYS A 960 -15.37 1.03 58.05
CA LYS A 960 -14.27 2.00 57.96
C LYS A 960 -14.54 3.23 58.82
N VAL A 961 -15.75 3.77 58.75
CA VAL A 961 -16.13 5.01 59.46
C VAL A 961 -16.47 4.71 60.93
N LYS A 962 -17.38 3.75 61.16
CA LYS A 962 -17.89 3.33 62.49
C LYS A 962 -18.34 4.50 63.37
N GLY A 963 -19.16 5.39 62.82
CA GLY A 963 -19.70 6.50 63.58
C GLY A 963 -20.68 7.36 62.80
N SER A 964 -21.29 8.30 63.53
CA SER A 964 -22.37 9.15 63.04
C SER A 964 -22.03 10.63 63.18
N PHE A 965 -22.41 11.42 62.17
CA PHE A 965 -22.16 12.84 62.07
C PHE A 965 -23.47 13.60 61.92
N GLN A 966 -23.56 14.76 62.57
CA GLN A 966 -24.51 15.81 62.22
C GLN A 966 -23.73 17.02 61.74
N VAL A 967 -24.14 17.61 60.62
CA VAL A 967 -23.53 18.81 60.04
C VAL A 967 -24.56 19.92 60.04
N ASP A 968 -24.33 20.94 60.85
CA ASP A 968 -25.15 22.13 61.00
C ASP A 968 -24.58 23.25 60.15
N ILE A 969 -25.28 23.57 59.07
CA ILE A 969 -24.84 24.54 58.07
C ILE A 969 -25.61 25.84 58.22
N THR A 970 -24.90 26.96 58.21
CA THR A 970 -25.51 28.29 58.17
C THR A 970 -25.28 28.93 56.81
N ASN A 971 -26.35 29.30 56.11
CA ASN A 971 -26.24 29.96 54.80
C ASN A 971 -25.94 31.47 54.94
N ALA A 972 -25.73 32.14 53.82
CA ALA A 972 -25.40 33.57 53.78
C ALA A 972 -26.50 34.48 54.37
N GLU A 973 -27.75 34.00 54.44
CA GLU A 973 -28.89 34.71 55.05
C GLU A 973 -28.99 34.47 56.57
N GLY A 974 -28.06 33.72 57.16
CA GLY A 974 -28.06 33.38 58.58
C GLY A 974 -29.02 32.26 58.97
N LYS A 975 -29.72 31.64 58.01
CA LYS A 975 -30.59 30.48 58.25
C LYS A 975 -29.74 29.25 58.51
N LYS A 976 -30.19 28.41 59.43
CA LYS A 976 -29.49 27.16 59.82
C LYS A 976 -30.26 25.94 59.34
N GLN A 977 -29.55 24.98 58.78
CA GLN A 977 -30.09 23.69 58.40
C GLN A 977 -29.09 22.59 58.74
N SER A 978 -29.61 21.47 59.26
CA SER A 978 -28.80 20.31 59.60
C SER A 978 -28.98 19.18 58.59
N TRP A 979 -27.94 18.37 58.42
CA TRP A 979 -27.98 17.06 57.80
C TRP A 979 -27.25 16.05 58.68
N TYR A 980 -27.58 14.76 58.52
CA TYR A 980 -26.88 13.70 59.20
C TYR A 980 -26.32 12.65 58.25
N ILE A 981 -25.20 12.05 58.64
CA ILE A 981 -24.56 10.92 57.99
C ILE A 981 -24.28 9.88 59.08
N ASP A 982 -24.98 8.77 59.06
CA ASP A 982 -24.82 7.68 60.02
C ASP A 982 -24.20 6.46 59.35
N PHE A 983 -22.95 6.17 59.69
CA PHE A 983 -22.22 4.96 59.31
C PHE A 983 -21.83 4.14 60.56
N LYS A 984 -22.66 4.18 61.61
CA LYS A 984 -22.39 3.50 62.88
C LYS A 984 -22.89 2.05 62.88
N THR A 985 -24.06 1.79 62.30
CA THR A 985 -24.69 0.46 62.23
C THR A 985 -25.51 0.30 60.95
N GLY A 986 -25.81 -0.94 60.53
CA GLY A 986 -26.62 -1.22 59.33
C GLY A 986 -25.85 -1.01 58.03
N ASP A 987 -26.52 -0.55 56.97
CA ASP A 987 -25.94 -0.27 55.64
C ASP A 987 -25.55 1.21 55.44
N GLY A 988 -25.59 2.00 56.52
CA GLY A 988 -25.39 3.44 56.48
C GLY A 988 -26.63 4.22 56.05
N SER A 989 -26.77 5.46 56.52
CA SER A 989 -27.88 6.33 56.12
C SER A 989 -27.49 7.80 56.11
N ILE A 990 -28.10 8.57 55.22
CA ILE A 990 -27.90 10.02 55.08
C ILE A 990 -29.28 10.67 54.94
N GLY A 991 -29.50 11.78 55.65
CA GLY A 991 -30.79 12.47 55.65
C GLY A 991 -30.69 13.95 55.99
N ALA A 992 -31.72 14.70 55.63
CA ALA A 992 -31.88 16.10 55.99
C ALA A 992 -32.57 16.23 57.35
N GLY A 993 -32.11 17.19 58.16
CA GLY A 993 -32.51 17.40 59.54
C GLY A 993 -31.42 16.98 60.55
N PRO A 994 -31.64 17.26 61.85
CA PRO A 994 -30.76 16.78 62.89
C PRO A 994 -30.75 15.25 62.92
N SER A 995 -29.66 14.67 63.42
CA SER A 995 -29.49 13.22 63.46
C SER A 995 -30.60 12.56 64.30
N PRO A 996 -31.29 11.52 63.78
CA PRO A 996 -32.39 10.86 64.50
C PRO A 996 -31.96 10.21 65.82
N LYS A 997 -30.67 9.89 65.94
CA LYS A 997 -30.01 9.42 67.16
C LYS A 997 -28.87 10.37 67.52
N LYS A 998 -28.45 10.41 68.79
CA LYS A 998 -27.35 11.28 69.24
C LYS A 998 -26.09 11.04 68.40
N ALA A 999 -25.72 12.03 67.58
CA ALA A 999 -24.54 11.97 66.73
C ALA A 999 -23.26 11.92 67.57
N ASP A 1000 -22.28 11.15 67.09
CA ASP A 1000 -20.98 11.04 67.77
C ASP A 1000 -20.18 12.33 67.63
N SER A 1001 -20.35 13.05 66.51
CA SER A 1001 -19.74 14.35 66.27
C SER A 1001 -20.71 15.29 65.55
N ILE A 1002 -20.86 16.50 66.06
CA ILE A 1002 -21.67 17.57 65.49
C ILE A 1002 -20.73 18.65 64.96
N ILE A 1003 -20.93 19.06 63.72
CA ILE A 1003 -20.04 19.96 62.99
C ILE A 1003 -20.82 21.18 62.53
N GLY A 1004 -20.44 22.36 63.04
CA GLY A 1004 -20.99 23.65 62.62
C GLY A 1004 -20.09 24.35 61.62
N VAL A 1005 -20.65 24.75 60.46
CA VAL A 1005 -19.88 25.38 59.37
C VAL A 1005 -20.78 26.30 58.52
N SER A 1006 -20.18 27.24 57.78
CA SER A 1006 -20.92 28.03 56.78
C SER A 1006 -21.18 27.22 55.51
N ASP A 1007 -22.24 27.56 54.77
CA ASP A 1007 -22.62 26.86 53.53
C ASP A 1007 -21.51 26.91 52.47
N SER A 1008 -20.82 28.05 52.33
CA SER A 1008 -19.69 28.18 51.40
C SER A 1008 -18.46 27.39 51.86
N ASP A 1009 -18.08 27.50 53.14
CA ASP A 1009 -16.90 26.79 53.65
C ASP A 1009 -17.12 25.26 53.60
N PHE A 1010 -18.36 24.78 53.74
CA PHE A 1010 -18.66 23.35 53.61
C PHE A 1010 -18.45 22.83 52.18
N LEU A 1011 -18.84 23.60 51.16
CA LEU A 1011 -18.57 23.24 49.77
C LEU A 1011 -17.06 23.20 49.48
N ASP A 1012 -16.31 24.14 50.05
CA ASP A 1012 -14.86 24.15 49.90
C ASP A 1012 -14.20 23.00 50.67
N LEU A 1013 -14.73 22.60 51.82
CA LEU A 1013 -14.30 21.38 52.53
C LEU A 1013 -14.61 20.13 51.72
N ALA A 1014 -15.81 20.02 51.14
CA ALA A 1014 -16.24 18.86 50.37
C ALA A 1014 -15.49 18.71 49.04
N SER A 1015 -15.12 19.83 48.40
CA SER A 1015 -14.30 19.84 47.18
C SER A 1015 -12.79 19.76 47.45
N GLY A 1016 -12.37 19.73 48.72
CA GLY A 1016 -10.96 19.68 49.13
C GLY A 1016 -10.19 20.99 48.99
N LYS A 1017 -10.85 22.09 48.59
CA LYS A 1017 -10.25 23.44 48.50
C LYS A 1017 -9.89 24.02 49.86
N LEU A 1018 -10.67 23.69 50.89
CA LEU A 1018 -10.43 24.10 52.26
C LEU A 1018 -9.97 22.90 53.10
N ASN A 1019 -8.88 23.07 53.85
CA ASN A 1019 -8.39 22.04 54.76
C ASN A 1019 -9.12 22.11 56.12
N ALA A 1020 -9.64 20.98 56.59
CA ALA A 1020 -10.47 20.90 57.79
C ALA A 1020 -9.75 21.36 59.08
N GLN A 1021 -8.46 21.05 59.24
CA GLN A 1021 -7.70 21.44 60.43
C GLN A 1021 -7.43 22.95 60.45
N LYS A 1022 -7.10 23.53 59.30
CA LYS A 1022 -6.96 24.99 59.15
C LYS A 1022 -8.30 25.71 59.39
N ALA A 1023 -9.40 25.17 58.88
CA ALA A 1023 -10.73 25.73 59.10
C ALA A 1023 -11.15 25.70 60.58
N PHE A 1024 -10.79 24.64 61.31
CA PHE A 1024 -11.04 24.53 62.75
C PHE A 1024 -10.20 25.53 63.55
N MET A 1025 -8.89 25.62 63.28
CA MET A 1025 -8.01 26.58 63.97
C MET A 1025 -8.38 28.04 63.67
N ALA A 1026 -8.90 28.33 62.48
CA ALA A 1026 -9.41 29.65 62.10
C ALA A 1026 -10.82 29.96 62.62
N GLY A 1027 -11.43 29.05 63.42
CA GLY A 1027 -12.76 29.21 64.00
C GLY A 1027 -13.94 29.10 63.01
N LYS A 1028 -13.66 28.78 61.74
CA LYS A 1028 -14.66 28.61 60.67
C LYS A 1028 -15.39 27.27 60.73
N LEU A 1029 -14.74 26.26 61.32
CA LEU A 1029 -15.31 24.94 61.58
C LEU A 1029 -15.41 24.74 63.09
N LYS A 1030 -16.60 24.43 63.60
CA LYS A 1030 -16.82 24.13 65.03
C LYS A 1030 -17.16 22.66 65.17
N ILE A 1031 -16.49 21.95 66.08
CA ILE A 1031 -16.71 20.53 66.31
C ILE A 1031 -17.09 20.33 67.78
N LYS A 1032 -18.20 19.61 68.00
CA LYS A 1032 -18.66 19.21 69.33
C LYS A 1032 -18.90 17.69 69.34
N GLY A 1033 -18.32 16.98 70.31
CA GLY A 1033 -18.34 15.51 70.37
C GLY A 1033 -16.99 14.90 70.03
N ASN A 1034 -16.96 13.72 69.41
CA ASN A 1034 -15.72 12.97 69.19
C ASN A 1034 -14.85 13.61 68.09
N MET A 1035 -13.79 14.30 68.52
CA MET A 1035 -12.89 15.04 67.63
C MET A 1035 -12.16 14.12 66.64
N MET A 1036 -11.77 12.92 67.07
CA MET A 1036 -11.07 11.96 66.21
C MET A 1036 -11.99 11.38 65.14
N LEU A 1037 -13.28 11.23 65.43
CA LEU A 1037 -14.25 10.79 64.44
C LEU A 1037 -14.50 11.89 63.40
N ALA A 1038 -14.52 13.16 63.81
CA ALA A 1038 -14.79 14.30 62.93
C ALA A 1038 -13.78 14.43 61.78
N THR A 1039 -12.52 14.01 61.97
CA THR A 1039 -11.52 14.01 60.88
C THR A 1039 -11.87 13.02 59.77
N LYS A 1040 -12.59 11.93 60.08
CA LYS A 1040 -13.07 10.97 59.08
C LYS A 1040 -14.21 11.50 58.23
N LEU A 1041 -14.89 12.59 58.63
CA LEU A 1041 -15.92 13.19 57.78
C LEU A 1041 -15.31 13.70 56.47
N GLY A 1042 -14.07 14.22 56.50
CA GLY A 1042 -13.35 14.61 55.29
C GLY A 1042 -13.20 13.45 54.31
N ASP A 1043 -12.83 12.26 54.79
CA ASP A 1043 -12.71 11.05 53.96
C ASP A 1043 -14.06 10.60 53.36
N VAL A 1044 -15.15 10.81 54.11
CA VAL A 1044 -16.51 10.52 53.66
C VAL A 1044 -16.93 11.50 52.56
N LEU A 1045 -16.66 12.80 52.75
CA LEU A 1045 -16.97 13.85 51.77
C LEU A 1045 -16.13 13.71 50.49
N ALA A 1046 -14.85 13.39 50.62
CA ALA A 1046 -13.93 13.15 49.50
C ALA A 1046 -14.12 11.77 48.83
N GLY A 1047 -15.12 10.99 49.25
CA GLY A 1047 -15.49 9.74 48.61
C GLY A 1047 -14.44 8.63 48.69
N GLY A 1048 -13.56 8.66 49.70
CA GLY A 1048 -12.59 7.59 49.99
C GLY A 1048 -11.25 7.67 49.25
N LYS A 1049 -10.97 8.71 48.46
CA LYS A 1049 -9.66 8.96 47.84
C LYS A 1049 -8.85 9.98 48.62
N THR A 1050 -8.32 9.58 49.78
CA THR A 1050 -6.98 9.93 50.29
C THR A 1050 -6.86 9.46 51.75
N LYS A 1051 -5.79 8.74 52.09
CA LYS A 1051 -5.23 8.88 53.44
C LYS A 1051 -4.50 10.23 53.42
N SER A 1052 -5.13 11.25 53.98
CA SER A 1052 -4.37 12.33 54.62
C SER A 1052 -3.50 11.68 55.70
N LYS A 1053 -2.19 11.59 55.47
CA LYS A 1053 -1.26 11.49 56.58
C LYS A 1053 -0.89 12.92 56.97
N LEU A 1054 -1.05 13.20 58.26
CA LEU A 1054 -0.28 14.20 58.99
C LEU A 1054 1.21 14.13 58.61
#